data_AF-A0A2U1ZVA7-F1
#
_entry.id   AF-A0A2U1ZVA7-F1
#
_cell.length_a   1.000
_cell.length_b   1.000
_cell.length_c   1.000
_cell.angle_alpha   90.00
_cell.angle_beta   90.00
_cell.angle_gamma   90.00
#
_symmetry.space_group_name_H-M   'P 1'
#
loop_
_entity.id
_entity.type
_entity.pdbx_description
1 polymer ?
#
loop_
_entity_poly.entity_id
_entity_poly.type
_entity_poly.pdbx_seq_one_letter_code
_entity_poly.pdbx_strand_id
1 'polypeptide(L)'
;MLLGGYRALRQWDLKLVLAYGTVSQLGLLIMLVGQSDRAVALAGIAMIGSHAMFKATLFLTVGIVDAATGTRDIHQLSNLRRSMPFLSVVAGLAIASMIGIAPLAGYVAKEAALEGLVHEGGPRSTALLVVLVLGSVLTVAYGLRFWWGAFSRKHGLEDTPTDREAWQMFVSPTVLAVAGLATGLVPALGERLLAPFADTYPTGDAGHLTLWGGFGLPLYLTIGILVGGAALFWWRGRDSGLQRRASFAFDAEETYRRFMRLLDRGAGFVTSLTQRGSLPFYLTVILLVAVLASSTAMLTGDDVRLGDVRAWDSPAQLAVGAVVIFGAIAAARARRRLKAVLLMGISGYGVAVLYELHGAPDLALTQVLVETVTLVVFMLVLRRLPTYFSNRPLADSRWLRAALGTAVGLVVSLLAIIAVNARTATPVSVNFPDEAYDYGYGRNIVNVTLVDIRAWDTMGEISVLLVAATGVASLVFLRVRTARVERASDLAGERLGGIWTEGAAGGDSLVHLQRKGMPHRAGRPSNPGGAEHAATGERHDNTDPDPRARSMTARWVDSTTNALRNQRWISAGATLAPQRRSVILEIATRLLFHTMVVFSVFLLFSGHNAPGGGFAGGLVAGVALVLRYLAGGRYELGEAAPVNAGILLGSGLFLSAGAGVVPMLFGGTVLQSAVLELDGGPLGEIKFVTTVFFDIGVYLVVIGLVLDVLRTLGSEIDRQGEAEGYVAREISHDDSDPDEDDDAMVAAENGSTAGGAR
;
A
#
# COMPACT_ATOMS: atom_id res chain seq x y z
N MET A 1 -30.71 1.18 39.78
CA MET A 1 -31.33 1.93 40.88
C MET A 1 -30.30 2.75 41.67
N LEU A 2 -29.68 2.19 42.72
CA LEU A 2 -28.92 2.93 43.77
C LEU A 2 -27.94 4.01 43.26
N LEU A 3 -27.02 3.67 42.35
CA LEU A 3 -26.01 4.62 41.84
C LEU A 3 -26.63 5.83 41.13
N GLY A 4 -27.77 5.64 40.45
CA GLY A 4 -28.53 6.72 39.81
C GLY A 4 -29.11 7.68 40.84
N GLY A 5 -29.80 7.17 41.86
CA GLY A 5 -30.35 7.98 42.95
C GLY A 5 -29.26 8.72 43.75
N TYR A 6 -28.11 8.07 43.97
CA TYR A 6 -26.96 8.70 44.60
C TYR A 6 -26.34 9.82 43.74
N ARG A 7 -26.14 9.60 42.44
CA ARG A 7 -25.62 10.65 41.54
C ARG A 7 -26.62 11.80 41.37
N ALA A 8 -27.93 11.54 41.35
CA ALA A 8 -28.98 12.55 41.28
C ALA A 8 -28.94 13.53 42.47
N LEU A 9 -28.72 13.01 43.70
CA LEU A 9 -28.56 13.83 44.91
C LEU A 9 -27.38 14.81 44.87
N ARG A 10 -26.42 14.61 43.96
CA ARG A 10 -25.19 15.42 43.81
C ARG A 10 -25.23 16.42 42.67
N GLN A 11 -26.27 16.41 41.83
CA GLN A 11 -26.37 17.36 40.72
C GLN A 11 -26.92 18.71 41.20
N TRP A 12 -26.52 19.77 40.50
CA TRP A 12 -26.99 21.15 40.72
C TRP A 12 -27.93 21.60 39.60
N ASP A 13 -27.67 21.16 38.36
CA ASP A 13 -28.59 21.29 37.23
C ASP A 13 -29.83 20.39 37.41
N LEU A 14 -31.04 20.97 37.41
CA LEU A 14 -32.31 20.26 37.55
C LEU A 14 -32.54 19.16 36.50
N LYS A 15 -32.08 19.37 35.25
CA LYS A 15 -32.16 18.38 34.16
C LYS A 15 -31.23 17.20 34.44
N LEU A 16 -30.06 17.43 35.04
CA LEU A 16 -29.15 16.35 35.47
C LEU A 16 -29.66 15.61 36.71
N VAL A 17 -30.29 16.29 37.69
CA VAL A 17 -31.02 15.64 38.79
C VAL A 17 -32.05 14.67 38.21
N LEU A 18 -32.83 15.12 37.22
CA LEU A 18 -33.80 14.26 36.56
C LEU A 18 -33.13 13.13 35.75
N ALA A 19 -32.08 13.39 34.97
CA ALA A 19 -31.42 12.36 34.14
C ALA A 19 -30.87 11.20 34.98
N TYR A 20 -30.13 11.48 36.05
CA TYR A 20 -29.68 10.44 36.98
C TYR A 20 -30.84 9.81 37.77
N GLY A 21 -31.90 10.57 38.03
CA GLY A 21 -33.17 10.02 38.51
C GLY A 21 -33.84 9.07 37.51
N THR A 22 -33.70 9.26 36.20
CA THR A 22 -34.16 8.31 35.17
C THR A 22 -33.35 7.02 35.27
N VAL A 23 -32.02 7.09 35.42
CA VAL A 23 -31.16 5.90 35.64
C VAL A 23 -31.52 5.19 36.96
N SER A 24 -31.97 5.93 37.97
CA SER A 24 -32.52 5.34 39.21
C SER A 24 -33.79 4.52 38.92
N GLN A 25 -34.77 5.13 38.22
CA GLN A 25 -36.07 4.54 37.93
C GLN A 25 -36.02 3.43 36.87
N LEU A 26 -35.27 3.58 35.77
CA LEU A 26 -35.05 2.49 34.80
C LEU A 26 -34.44 1.26 35.48
N GLY A 27 -33.49 1.46 36.39
CA GLY A 27 -32.93 0.37 37.18
C GLY A 27 -33.81 -0.12 38.33
N LEU A 28 -35.01 0.45 38.54
CA LEU A 28 -36.11 -0.13 39.31
C LEU A 28 -37.03 -0.93 38.37
N LEU A 29 -37.38 -0.36 37.20
CA LEU A 29 -38.23 -1.04 36.21
C LEU A 29 -37.62 -2.35 35.71
N ILE A 30 -36.31 -2.36 35.38
CA ILE A 30 -35.55 -3.56 35.02
C ILE A 30 -35.52 -4.58 36.19
N MET A 31 -35.56 -4.10 37.43
CA MET A 31 -35.56 -4.97 38.61
C MET A 31 -36.92 -5.63 38.84
N LEU A 32 -38.03 -4.93 38.60
CA LEU A 32 -39.38 -5.49 38.76
C LEU A 32 -39.75 -6.41 37.58
N VAL A 33 -39.61 -5.91 36.35
CA VAL A 33 -39.93 -6.66 35.11
C VAL A 33 -38.94 -7.82 34.87
N GLY A 34 -37.80 -7.83 35.56
CA GLY A 34 -36.83 -8.92 35.55
C GLY A 34 -37.09 -10.06 36.56
N GLN A 35 -38.21 -10.04 37.30
CA GLN A 35 -38.65 -11.20 38.11
C GLN A 35 -39.59 -12.11 37.30
N SER A 36 -39.74 -13.37 37.73
CA SER A 36 -40.68 -14.32 37.13
C SER A 36 -42.09 -14.29 37.73
N ASP A 37 -42.29 -13.45 38.76
CA ASP A 37 -43.53 -13.35 39.52
C ASP A 37 -44.56 -12.42 38.85
N ARG A 38 -45.81 -12.87 38.71
CA ARG A 38 -46.93 -12.14 38.10
C ARG A 38 -47.29 -10.84 38.82
N ALA A 39 -47.31 -10.82 40.15
CA ALA A 39 -47.66 -9.64 40.93
C ALA A 39 -46.57 -8.57 40.82
N VAL A 40 -45.30 -8.97 40.91
CA VAL A 40 -44.14 -8.08 40.70
C VAL A 40 -44.08 -7.60 39.25
N ALA A 41 -44.43 -8.42 38.26
CA ALA A 41 -44.53 -8.03 36.86
C ALA A 41 -45.65 -7.01 36.60
N LEU A 42 -46.85 -7.20 37.18
CA LEU A 42 -47.97 -6.25 37.12
C LEU A 42 -47.57 -4.89 37.72
N ALA A 43 -46.96 -4.90 38.90
CA ALA A 43 -46.43 -3.69 39.54
C ALA A 43 -45.33 -3.04 38.68
N GLY A 44 -44.48 -3.84 38.05
CA GLY A 44 -43.45 -3.39 37.11
C GLY A 44 -44.02 -2.63 35.91
N ILE A 45 -44.99 -3.21 35.18
CA ILE A 45 -45.59 -2.55 34.00
C ILE A 45 -46.44 -1.34 34.40
N ALA A 46 -47.15 -1.38 35.54
CA ALA A 46 -47.83 -0.22 36.10
C ALA A 46 -46.84 0.92 36.43
N MET A 47 -45.66 0.56 36.94
CA MET A 47 -44.60 1.52 37.23
C MET A 47 -43.96 2.10 35.96
N ILE A 48 -43.92 1.38 34.83
CA ILE A 48 -43.53 1.95 33.52
C ILE A 48 -44.49 3.07 33.13
N GLY A 49 -45.80 2.81 33.17
CA GLY A 49 -46.83 3.80 32.84
C GLY A 49 -46.77 5.03 33.75
N SER A 50 -46.69 4.81 35.07
CA SER A 50 -46.50 5.88 36.05
C SER A 50 -45.22 6.69 35.79
N HIS A 51 -44.10 6.00 35.52
CA HIS A 51 -42.82 6.63 35.22
C HIS A 51 -42.90 7.53 33.99
N ALA A 52 -43.51 7.08 32.90
CA ALA A 52 -43.68 7.89 31.70
C ALA A 52 -44.42 9.21 32.02
N MET A 53 -45.55 9.14 32.73
CA MET A 53 -46.35 10.32 33.11
C MET A 53 -45.56 11.29 34.00
N PHE A 54 -45.08 10.86 35.17
CA PHE A 54 -44.42 11.80 36.09
C PHE A 54 -43.09 12.31 35.55
N LYS A 55 -42.38 11.51 34.74
CA LYS A 55 -41.06 11.90 34.22
C LYS A 55 -41.17 12.87 33.05
N ALA A 56 -42.16 12.70 32.18
CA ALA A 56 -42.48 13.66 31.13
C ALA A 56 -42.94 15.00 31.73
N THR A 57 -43.85 15.00 32.72
CA THR A 57 -44.21 16.23 33.46
C THR A 57 -42.98 16.92 34.01
N LEU A 58 -42.06 16.19 34.67
CA LEU A 58 -40.90 16.83 35.30
C LEU A 58 -39.86 17.37 34.31
N PHE A 59 -39.60 16.69 33.18
CA PHE A 59 -38.72 17.26 32.15
C PHE A 59 -39.34 18.47 31.46
N LEU A 60 -40.65 18.46 31.20
CA LEU A 60 -41.38 19.63 30.71
C LEU A 60 -41.33 20.78 31.73
N THR A 61 -41.53 20.49 33.03
CA THR A 61 -41.35 21.47 34.11
C THR A 61 -39.97 22.11 34.09
N VAL A 62 -38.89 21.33 33.96
CA VAL A 62 -37.54 21.91 33.85
C VAL A 62 -37.41 22.77 32.61
N GLY A 63 -37.89 22.32 31.45
CA GLY A 63 -37.84 23.12 30.22
C GLY A 63 -38.54 24.47 30.34
N ILE A 64 -39.66 24.53 31.08
CA ILE A 64 -40.40 25.78 31.32
C ILE A 64 -39.68 26.68 32.33
N VAL A 65 -39.00 26.12 33.35
CA VAL A 65 -38.14 26.91 34.25
C VAL A 65 -36.93 27.48 33.52
N ASP A 66 -36.25 26.66 32.71
CA ASP A 66 -35.09 27.03 31.88
C ASP A 66 -35.47 28.17 30.92
N ALA A 67 -36.62 28.06 30.25
CA ALA A 67 -37.14 29.08 29.35
C ALA A 67 -37.61 30.36 30.07
N ALA A 68 -38.27 30.25 31.23
CA ALA A 68 -38.83 31.42 31.93
C ALA A 68 -37.79 32.20 32.74
N THR A 69 -36.65 31.60 33.11
CA THR A 69 -35.64 32.21 34.02
C THR A 69 -34.22 32.29 33.43
N GLY A 70 -33.96 31.63 32.30
CA GLY A 70 -32.63 31.54 31.69
C GLY A 70 -31.63 30.66 32.44
N THR A 71 -32.03 29.99 33.53
CA THR A 71 -31.16 29.08 34.29
C THR A 71 -31.94 27.91 34.90
N ARG A 72 -31.25 26.79 35.09
CA ARG A 72 -31.78 25.59 35.76
C ARG A 72 -30.84 25.04 36.85
N ASP A 73 -29.89 25.85 37.29
CA ASP A 73 -29.04 25.58 38.45
C ASP A 73 -29.81 25.87 39.74
N ILE A 74 -29.94 24.87 40.62
CA ILE A 74 -30.59 25.06 41.91
C ILE A 74 -29.87 26.08 42.81
N HIS A 75 -28.60 26.41 42.61
CA HIS A 75 -27.98 27.49 43.40
C HIS A 75 -28.46 28.89 43.02
N GLN A 76 -29.04 29.07 41.82
CA GLN A 76 -29.45 30.38 41.29
C GLN A 76 -30.97 30.60 41.41
N LEU A 77 -31.76 29.52 41.39
CA LEU A 77 -33.22 29.56 41.50
C LEU A 77 -33.71 29.77 42.94
N SER A 78 -34.64 30.71 43.13
CA SER A 78 -35.24 31.05 44.42
C SER A 78 -36.71 31.47 44.26
N ASN A 79 -37.56 30.90 45.12
CA ASN A 79 -38.98 31.27 45.33
C ASN A 79 -39.93 31.14 44.12
N LEU A 80 -39.62 30.32 43.12
CA LEU A 80 -40.48 30.15 41.92
C LEU A 80 -41.93 29.70 42.24
N ARG A 81 -42.21 29.18 43.44
CA ARG A 81 -43.60 28.97 43.91
C ARG A 81 -44.46 30.24 43.96
N ARG A 82 -43.86 31.44 43.98
CA ARG A 82 -44.54 32.74 44.05
C ARG A 82 -44.80 33.33 42.67
N SER A 83 -43.84 33.23 41.76
CA SER A 83 -43.96 33.69 40.36
C SER A 83 -44.67 32.68 39.46
N MET A 84 -44.47 31.38 39.71
CA MET A 84 -45.03 30.26 38.92
C MET A 84 -45.80 29.27 39.82
N PRO A 85 -46.80 29.70 40.61
CA PRO A 85 -47.49 28.87 41.60
C PRO A 85 -48.14 27.62 40.98
N PHE A 86 -48.74 27.76 39.80
CA PHE A 86 -49.37 26.64 39.09
C PHE A 86 -48.35 25.56 38.70
N LEU A 87 -47.18 25.95 38.16
CA LEU A 87 -46.10 25.02 37.86
C LEU A 87 -45.57 24.31 39.11
N SER A 88 -45.49 25.02 40.25
CA SER A 88 -45.09 24.45 41.53
C SER A 88 -46.04 23.36 42.04
N VAL A 89 -47.33 23.42 41.69
CA VAL A 89 -48.33 22.38 41.98
C VAL A 89 -48.21 21.21 41.00
N VAL A 90 -48.13 21.48 39.70
CA VAL A 90 -47.96 20.45 38.65
C VAL A 90 -46.69 19.62 38.87
N ALA A 91 -45.57 20.29 39.19
CA ALA A 91 -44.31 19.64 39.58
C ALA A 91 -44.44 18.89 40.92
N GLY A 92 -45.18 19.45 41.87
CA GLY A 92 -45.48 18.81 43.16
C GLY A 92 -46.21 17.48 43.00
N LEU A 93 -47.27 17.43 42.17
CA LEU A 93 -48.01 16.21 41.85
C LEU A 93 -47.11 15.14 41.19
N ALA A 94 -46.29 15.53 40.22
CA ALA A 94 -45.38 14.59 39.57
C ALA A 94 -44.29 14.07 40.52
N ILE A 95 -43.77 14.89 41.44
CA ILE A 95 -42.81 14.46 42.46
C ILE A 95 -43.49 13.55 43.48
N ALA A 96 -44.67 13.90 43.96
CA ALA A 96 -45.46 13.07 44.86
C ALA A 96 -45.73 11.68 44.25
N SER A 97 -46.02 11.60 42.94
CA SER A 97 -46.14 10.33 42.22
C SER A 97 -44.79 9.59 42.13
N MET A 98 -43.73 10.28 41.70
CA MET A 98 -42.37 9.70 41.61
C MET A 98 -41.86 9.12 42.92
N ILE A 99 -42.14 9.77 44.05
CA ILE A 99 -41.66 9.34 45.37
C ILE A 99 -42.58 8.29 45.99
N GLY A 100 -43.88 8.31 45.71
CA GLY A 100 -44.86 7.30 46.14
C GLY A 100 -45.80 7.81 47.23
N ILE A 101 -46.58 8.84 46.93
CA ILE A 101 -47.62 9.39 47.82
C ILE A 101 -49.01 9.05 47.26
N ALA A 102 -49.87 8.43 48.07
CA ALA A 102 -51.27 8.18 47.71
C ALA A 102 -52.03 9.51 47.49
N PRO A 103 -52.98 9.60 46.54
CA PRO A 103 -53.52 8.53 45.70
C PRO A 103 -52.93 8.48 44.28
N LEU A 104 -51.65 8.78 44.09
CA LEU A 104 -51.04 8.92 42.76
C LEU A 104 -50.58 7.57 42.18
N ALA A 105 -50.50 7.44 40.86
CA ALA A 105 -50.17 6.17 40.19
C ALA A 105 -48.82 5.58 40.62
N GLY A 106 -47.83 6.41 40.97
CA GLY A 106 -46.52 5.96 41.46
C GLY A 106 -46.49 5.59 42.95
N TYR A 107 -47.59 5.79 43.68
CA TYR A 107 -47.85 5.06 44.94
C TYR A 107 -48.39 3.66 44.61
N VAL A 108 -49.50 3.57 43.86
CA VAL A 108 -50.17 2.29 43.52
C VAL A 108 -49.18 1.26 42.97
N ALA A 109 -48.37 1.65 42.00
CA ALA A 109 -47.39 0.75 41.38
C ALA A 109 -46.19 0.38 42.27
N LYS A 110 -45.87 1.19 43.30
CA LYS A 110 -44.81 0.86 44.28
C LYS A 110 -45.32 0.04 45.44
N GLU A 111 -46.54 0.31 45.90
CA GLU A 111 -47.17 -0.43 46.98
C GLU A 111 -47.37 -1.89 46.54
N ALA A 112 -47.91 -2.11 45.33
CA ALA A 112 -47.99 -3.44 44.71
C ALA A 112 -46.61 -4.11 44.50
N ALA A 113 -45.54 -3.33 44.22
CA ALA A 113 -44.18 -3.86 44.08
C ALA A 113 -43.56 -4.28 45.42
N LEU A 114 -43.87 -3.55 46.51
CA LEU A 114 -43.50 -3.92 47.87
C LEU A 114 -44.30 -5.13 48.35
N GLU A 115 -45.60 -5.17 48.05
CA GLU A 115 -46.50 -6.27 48.39
C GLU A 115 -46.10 -7.58 47.69
N GLY A 116 -45.90 -7.58 46.38
CA GLY A 116 -45.43 -8.76 45.63
C GLY A 116 -44.09 -9.30 46.14
N LEU A 117 -43.09 -8.44 46.37
CA LEU A 117 -41.78 -8.87 46.90
C LEU A 117 -41.82 -9.31 48.37
N VAL A 118 -42.79 -8.84 49.17
CA VAL A 118 -43.05 -9.35 50.52
C VAL A 118 -43.76 -10.71 50.47
N HIS A 119 -44.63 -10.93 49.50
CA HIS A 119 -45.39 -12.17 49.34
C HIS A 119 -44.56 -13.32 48.73
N GLU A 120 -43.71 -13.04 47.73
CA GLU A 120 -42.79 -14.02 47.10
C GLU A 120 -41.90 -14.71 48.16
N GLY A 121 -41.37 -13.93 49.11
CA GLY A 121 -40.61 -14.43 50.25
C GLY A 121 -39.24 -15.04 49.91
N GLY A 122 -38.47 -15.37 50.94
CA GLY A 122 -37.13 -15.96 50.80
C GLY A 122 -35.98 -14.97 50.51
N PRO A 123 -34.75 -15.47 50.30
CA PRO A 123 -33.54 -14.62 50.32
C PRO A 123 -33.40 -13.65 49.15
N ARG A 124 -33.84 -14.06 47.94
CA ARG A 124 -33.75 -13.24 46.71
C ARG A 124 -34.66 -12.03 46.79
N SER A 125 -35.96 -12.25 47.01
CA SER A 125 -36.96 -11.19 47.15
C SER A 125 -36.62 -10.25 48.31
N THR A 126 -36.16 -10.77 49.46
CA THR A 126 -35.67 -9.96 50.59
C THR A 126 -34.52 -9.04 50.19
N ALA A 127 -33.53 -9.53 49.43
CA ALA A 127 -32.44 -8.69 48.94
C ALA A 127 -32.91 -7.61 47.94
N LEU A 128 -33.85 -7.96 47.05
CA LEU A 128 -34.49 -7.02 46.12
C LEU A 128 -35.33 -5.97 46.85
N LEU A 129 -36.05 -6.36 47.91
CA LEU A 129 -36.85 -5.50 48.78
C LEU A 129 -35.96 -4.48 49.50
N VAL A 130 -34.79 -4.90 50.02
CA VAL A 130 -33.80 -3.97 50.60
C VAL A 130 -33.28 -2.98 49.55
N VAL A 131 -32.98 -3.43 48.32
CA VAL A 131 -32.56 -2.54 47.22
C VAL A 131 -33.68 -1.57 46.80
N LEU A 132 -34.93 -2.04 46.74
CA LEU A 132 -36.14 -1.26 46.46
C LEU A 132 -36.34 -0.16 47.50
N VAL A 133 -36.26 -0.51 48.79
CA VAL A 133 -36.39 0.43 49.91
C VAL A 133 -35.27 1.48 49.88
N LEU A 134 -34.01 1.07 49.81
CA LEU A 134 -32.86 1.99 49.78
C LEU A 134 -32.87 2.90 48.54
N GLY A 135 -33.22 2.37 47.37
CA GLY A 135 -33.36 3.16 46.15
C GLY A 135 -34.57 4.10 46.14
N SER A 136 -35.63 3.74 46.88
CA SER A 136 -36.81 4.60 47.05
C SER A 136 -36.57 5.70 48.07
N VAL A 137 -35.83 5.44 49.16
CA VAL A 137 -35.29 6.46 50.08
C VAL A 137 -34.47 7.50 49.31
N LEU A 138 -33.57 7.06 48.42
CA LEU A 138 -32.83 7.96 47.52
C LEU A 138 -33.76 8.74 46.57
N THR A 139 -34.82 8.10 46.07
CA THR A 139 -35.82 8.73 45.18
C THR A 139 -36.63 9.82 45.87
N VAL A 140 -37.09 9.58 47.09
CA VAL A 140 -37.71 10.58 47.97
C VAL A 140 -36.74 11.74 48.18
N ALA A 141 -35.49 11.45 48.56
CA ALA A 141 -34.51 12.47 48.88
C ALA A 141 -34.15 13.37 47.66
N TYR A 142 -33.97 12.82 46.45
CA TYR A 142 -33.73 13.64 45.26
C TYR A 142 -35.00 14.33 44.74
N GLY A 143 -36.19 13.75 44.94
CA GLY A 143 -37.47 14.38 44.60
C GLY A 143 -37.73 15.64 45.43
N LEU A 144 -37.52 15.55 46.75
CA LEU A 144 -37.59 16.69 47.67
C LEU A 144 -36.50 17.72 47.36
N ARG A 145 -35.27 17.30 47.05
CA ARG A 145 -34.19 18.20 46.60
C ARG A 145 -34.53 18.94 45.30
N PHE A 146 -35.19 18.29 44.34
CA PHE A 146 -35.66 18.94 43.11
C PHE A 146 -36.72 20.01 43.43
N TRP A 147 -37.75 19.67 44.19
CA TRP A 147 -38.85 20.61 44.48
C TRP A 147 -38.36 21.81 45.30
N TRP A 148 -37.55 21.57 46.34
CA TRP A 148 -36.89 22.63 47.10
C TRP A 148 -35.92 23.43 46.24
N GLY A 149 -35.17 22.74 45.37
CA GLY A 149 -34.19 23.30 44.46
C GLY A 149 -34.76 24.32 43.48
N ALA A 150 -35.95 24.07 42.93
CA ALA A 150 -36.61 24.98 42.00
C ALA A 150 -37.55 25.99 42.69
N PHE A 151 -38.43 25.54 43.60
CA PHE A 151 -39.61 26.31 43.99
C PHE A 151 -39.53 27.00 45.36
N SER A 152 -38.61 26.60 46.24
CA SER A 152 -38.50 27.20 47.58
C SER A 152 -37.70 28.51 47.57
N ARG A 153 -38.08 29.45 48.45
CA ARG A 153 -37.28 30.66 48.73
C ARG A 153 -35.99 30.28 49.43
N LYS A 154 -34.88 30.91 49.04
CA LYS A 154 -33.55 30.66 49.61
C LYS A 154 -33.07 31.86 50.41
N HIS A 155 -32.23 31.61 51.40
CA HIS A 155 -31.69 32.66 52.24
C HIS A 155 -30.46 33.27 51.55
N GLY A 156 -30.37 34.60 51.50
CA GLY A 156 -29.29 35.31 50.79
C GLY A 156 -29.45 35.39 49.26
N LEU A 157 -30.61 35.02 48.71
CA LEU A 157 -30.94 35.14 47.28
C LEU A 157 -32.27 35.88 47.11
N GLU A 158 -32.35 36.75 46.11
CA GLU A 158 -33.57 37.45 45.73
C GLU A 158 -34.59 36.50 45.07
N ASP A 159 -35.83 36.94 44.86
CA ASP A 159 -36.85 36.15 44.14
C ASP A 159 -36.46 36.14 42.64
N THR A 160 -36.28 34.97 42.02
CA THR A 160 -35.80 34.88 40.62
C THR A 160 -36.80 35.52 39.63
N PRO A 161 -36.35 36.43 38.73
CA PRO A 161 -37.22 37.02 37.72
C PRO A 161 -37.72 35.96 36.72
N THR A 162 -38.96 36.11 36.27
CA THR A 162 -39.61 35.18 35.34
C THR A 162 -40.27 35.92 34.19
N ASP A 163 -40.01 35.50 32.95
CA ASP A 163 -40.79 35.92 31.80
C ASP A 163 -42.25 35.41 31.90
N ARG A 164 -43.19 36.16 31.34
CA ARG A 164 -44.62 35.84 31.27
C ARG A 164 -44.99 35.03 30.03
N GLU A 165 -44.20 35.04 28.96
CA GLU A 165 -44.56 34.36 27.71
C GLU A 165 -44.65 32.83 27.85
N ALA A 166 -43.91 32.25 28.80
CA ALA A 166 -43.84 30.81 29.07
C ALA A 166 -45.19 30.15 29.47
N TRP A 167 -46.27 30.91 29.71
CA TRP A 167 -47.53 30.38 30.23
C TRP A 167 -48.22 29.36 29.30
N GLN A 168 -48.06 29.51 27.98
CA GLN A 168 -48.67 28.60 27.00
C GLN A 168 -48.10 27.17 27.10
N MET A 169 -46.88 27.02 27.62
CA MET A 169 -46.21 25.73 27.75
C MET A 169 -46.77 24.87 28.90
N PHE A 170 -47.57 25.43 29.82
CA PHE A 170 -48.06 24.71 31.00
C PHE A 170 -49.06 23.57 30.69
N VAL A 171 -49.71 23.56 29.53
CA VAL A 171 -50.79 22.60 29.21
C VAL A 171 -50.28 21.16 29.27
N SER A 172 -49.22 20.83 28.53
CA SER A 172 -48.66 19.48 28.41
C SER A 172 -48.23 18.85 29.75
N PRO A 173 -47.41 19.48 30.62
CA PRO A 173 -47.07 18.91 31.92
C PRO A 173 -48.28 18.79 32.85
N THR A 174 -49.27 19.69 32.73
CA THR A 174 -50.51 19.64 33.52
C THR A 174 -51.36 18.42 33.16
N VAL A 175 -51.62 18.19 31.87
CA VAL A 175 -52.38 17.02 31.38
C VAL A 175 -51.73 15.72 31.88
N LEU A 176 -50.40 15.62 31.81
CA LEU A 176 -49.66 14.45 32.27
C LEU A 176 -49.66 14.29 33.81
N ALA A 177 -49.64 15.39 34.57
CA ALA A 177 -49.77 15.35 36.04
C ALA A 177 -51.17 14.91 36.48
N VAL A 178 -52.21 15.44 35.82
CA VAL A 178 -53.61 15.07 36.06
C VAL A 178 -53.87 13.62 35.63
N ALA A 179 -53.30 13.16 34.52
CA ALA A 179 -53.36 11.75 34.11
C ALA A 179 -52.70 10.83 35.16
N GLY A 180 -51.54 11.21 35.72
CA GLY A 180 -50.87 10.49 36.81
C GLY A 180 -51.62 10.47 38.16
N LEU A 181 -52.62 11.34 38.32
CA LEU A 181 -53.56 11.32 39.45
C LEU A 181 -54.81 10.49 39.12
N ALA A 182 -55.43 10.72 37.96
CA ALA A 182 -56.63 9.99 37.53
C ALA A 182 -56.38 8.48 37.41
N THR A 183 -55.21 8.07 36.90
CA THR A 183 -54.81 6.66 36.84
C THR A 183 -54.54 6.04 38.22
N GLY A 184 -54.07 6.83 39.20
CA GLY A 184 -53.91 6.37 40.58
C GLY A 184 -55.25 6.21 41.32
N LEU A 185 -56.22 7.06 41.01
CA LEU A 185 -57.59 7.02 41.56
C LEU A 185 -58.45 5.87 41.04
N VAL A 186 -58.13 5.28 39.88
CA VAL A 186 -58.89 4.17 39.27
C VAL A 186 -57.97 2.96 39.01
N PRO A 187 -57.34 2.38 40.07
CA PRO A 187 -56.25 1.42 39.88
C PRO A 187 -56.75 0.07 39.32
N ALA A 188 -57.99 -0.31 39.60
CA ALA A 188 -58.65 -1.49 39.03
C ALA A 188 -58.87 -1.41 37.50
N LEU A 189 -58.85 -0.21 36.90
CA LEU A 189 -58.81 -0.06 35.44
C LEU A 189 -57.40 -0.35 34.92
N GLY A 190 -56.37 0.12 35.63
CA GLY A 190 -54.98 -0.24 35.35
C GLY A 190 -54.75 -1.75 35.44
N GLU A 191 -55.27 -2.39 36.48
CA GLU A 191 -55.19 -3.85 36.67
C GLU A 191 -55.78 -4.60 35.47
N ARG A 192 -57.03 -4.28 35.08
CA ARG A 192 -57.70 -4.92 33.93
C ARG A 192 -56.99 -4.70 32.59
N LEU A 193 -56.31 -3.57 32.41
CA LEU A 193 -55.58 -3.25 31.17
C LEU A 193 -54.17 -3.86 31.14
N LEU A 194 -53.59 -4.18 32.29
CA LEU A 194 -52.19 -4.63 32.42
C LEU A 194 -52.05 -6.10 32.82
N ALA A 195 -53.09 -6.72 33.40
CA ALA A 195 -53.13 -8.14 33.72
C ALA A 195 -52.79 -9.04 32.52
N PRO A 196 -53.28 -8.80 31.28
CA PRO A 196 -52.91 -9.65 30.12
C PRO A 196 -51.41 -9.66 29.78
N PHE A 197 -50.63 -8.70 30.27
CA PHE A 197 -49.16 -8.75 30.21
C PHE A 197 -48.58 -9.53 31.40
N ALA A 198 -49.09 -9.30 32.61
CA ALA A 198 -48.66 -10.01 33.82
C ALA A 198 -48.94 -11.52 33.72
N ASP A 199 -50.07 -11.93 33.14
CA ASP A 199 -50.48 -13.33 32.95
C ASP A 199 -49.50 -14.15 32.07
N THR A 200 -48.64 -13.48 31.29
CA THR A 200 -47.57 -14.14 30.53
C THR A 200 -46.43 -14.67 31.41
N TYR A 201 -46.36 -14.28 32.68
CA TYR A 201 -45.31 -14.68 33.61
C TYR A 201 -45.62 -16.06 34.23
N PRO A 202 -44.62 -16.94 34.41
CA PRO A 202 -44.85 -18.36 34.68
C PRO A 202 -45.18 -18.69 36.14
N THR A 203 -44.91 -17.79 37.08
CA THR A 203 -44.98 -18.04 38.54
C THR A 203 -45.65 -16.88 39.27
N GLY A 204 -46.19 -17.14 40.46
CA GLY A 204 -46.85 -16.13 41.29
C GLY A 204 -48.38 -16.10 41.13
N ASP A 205 -49.03 -15.53 42.14
CA ASP A 205 -50.47 -15.28 42.16
C ASP A 205 -50.82 -14.02 41.36
N ALA A 206 -52.13 -13.82 41.11
CA ALA A 206 -52.62 -12.60 40.47
C ALA A 206 -52.40 -11.40 41.41
N GLY A 207 -51.46 -10.52 41.05
CA GLY A 207 -51.27 -9.26 41.78
C GLY A 207 -52.44 -8.31 41.60
N HIS A 208 -52.64 -7.43 42.58
CA HIS A 208 -53.68 -6.41 42.55
C HIS A 208 -53.08 -5.00 42.60
N LEU A 209 -53.71 -4.06 41.88
CA LEU A 209 -53.40 -2.63 41.97
C LEU A 209 -54.44 -1.98 42.88
N THR A 210 -54.07 -1.74 44.14
CA THR A 210 -54.94 -1.10 45.13
C THR A 210 -54.50 0.32 45.45
N LEU A 211 -55.46 1.20 45.76
CA LEU A 211 -55.20 2.53 46.32
C LEU A 211 -54.95 2.46 47.84
N TRP A 212 -55.33 1.36 48.49
CA TRP A 212 -55.16 1.10 49.91
C TRP A 212 -55.16 -0.42 50.19
N GLY A 213 -53.99 -0.98 50.52
CA GLY A 213 -53.83 -2.40 50.90
C GLY A 213 -54.07 -2.70 52.38
N GLY A 214 -54.43 -1.70 53.19
CA GLY A 214 -54.58 -1.86 54.65
C GLY A 214 -53.26 -1.72 55.43
N PHE A 215 -53.30 -2.05 56.72
CA PHE A 215 -52.16 -1.89 57.64
C PHE A 215 -51.15 -3.05 57.55
N GLY A 216 -50.66 -3.32 56.34
CA GLY A 216 -49.68 -4.37 56.05
C GLY A 216 -48.21 -3.90 56.15
N LEU A 217 -47.28 -4.87 56.06
CA LEU A 217 -45.84 -4.57 55.98
C LEU A 217 -45.45 -3.63 54.81
N PRO A 218 -46.05 -3.71 53.61
CA PRO A 218 -45.79 -2.76 52.52
C PRO A 218 -46.00 -1.29 52.95
N LEU A 219 -47.10 -1.00 53.65
CA LEU A 219 -47.42 0.36 54.10
C LEU A 219 -46.38 0.88 55.11
N TYR A 220 -45.93 0.04 56.04
CA TYR A 220 -44.86 0.39 56.97
C TYR A 220 -43.52 0.62 56.25
N LEU A 221 -43.22 -0.14 55.19
CA LEU A 221 -42.05 0.09 54.33
C LEU A 221 -42.17 1.39 53.53
N THR A 222 -43.34 1.72 52.97
CA THR A 222 -43.62 3.00 52.29
C THR A 222 -43.48 4.19 53.24
N ILE A 223 -44.00 4.10 54.47
CA ILE A 223 -43.78 5.11 55.52
C ILE A 223 -42.28 5.24 55.84
N GLY A 224 -41.56 4.12 56.00
CA GLY A 224 -40.11 4.11 56.24
C GLY A 224 -39.31 4.72 55.08
N ILE A 225 -39.72 4.48 53.83
CA ILE A 225 -39.15 5.09 52.62
C ILE A 225 -39.34 6.61 52.63
N LEU A 226 -40.55 7.09 52.90
CA LEU A 226 -40.89 8.51 52.94
C LEU A 226 -40.13 9.24 54.07
N VAL A 227 -40.16 8.69 55.29
CA VAL A 227 -39.47 9.27 56.46
C VAL A 227 -37.95 9.23 56.29
N GLY A 228 -37.38 8.09 55.90
CA GLY A 228 -35.94 7.94 55.69
C GLY A 228 -35.42 8.83 54.56
N GLY A 229 -36.19 8.99 53.49
CA GLY A 229 -35.86 9.90 52.40
C GLY A 229 -35.99 11.38 52.76
N ALA A 230 -37.00 11.75 53.55
CA ALA A 230 -37.14 13.10 54.08
C ALA A 230 -36.01 13.46 55.06
N ALA A 231 -35.61 12.54 55.94
CA ALA A 231 -34.45 12.69 56.83
C ALA A 231 -33.14 12.82 56.03
N LEU A 232 -32.95 11.99 54.99
CA LEU A 232 -31.78 12.09 54.10
C LEU A 232 -31.74 13.41 53.33
N PHE A 233 -32.88 13.91 52.86
CA PHE A 233 -32.98 15.26 52.28
C PHE A 233 -32.64 16.35 53.31
N TRP A 234 -33.15 16.24 54.55
CA TRP A 234 -32.94 17.23 55.60
C TRP A 234 -31.48 17.29 56.08
N TRP A 235 -30.81 16.14 56.26
CA TRP A 235 -29.40 16.03 56.69
C TRP A 235 -28.37 16.23 55.56
N ARG A 236 -28.62 15.70 54.35
CA ARG A 236 -27.63 15.69 53.25
C ARG A 236 -28.06 16.40 51.97
N GLY A 237 -29.37 16.58 51.76
CA GLY A 237 -29.94 17.02 50.47
C GLY A 237 -29.96 18.53 50.22
N ARG A 238 -29.79 19.37 51.25
CA ARG A 238 -29.66 20.84 51.10
C ARG A 238 -28.27 21.22 50.60
N ASP A 239 -27.31 21.39 51.51
CA ASP A 239 -25.91 21.74 51.19
C ASP A 239 -24.91 21.02 52.12
N SER A 240 -24.63 19.73 51.87
CA SER A 240 -23.71 18.96 52.70
C SER A 240 -22.31 18.81 52.06
N GLY A 241 -21.31 19.45 52.67
CA GLY A 241 -19.90 19.33 52.27
C GLY A 241 -19.36 17.88 52.30
N LEU A 242 -20.03 16.97 52.99
CA LEU A 242 -19.77 15.52 52.92
C LEU A 242 -19.92 14.95 51.51
N GLN A 243 -20.88 15.44 50.70
CA GLN A 243 -21.02 14.98 49.31
C GLN A 243 -19.78 15.29 48.47
N ARG A 244 -19.07 16.40 48.75
CA ARG A 244 -17.84 16.77 48.04
C ARG A 244 -16.68 15.81 48.35
N ARG A 245 -16.60 15.27 49.58
CA ARG A 245 -15.52 14.36 50.01
C ARG A 245 -15.71 12.92 49.54
N ALA A 246 -16.94 12.42 49.47
CA ALA A 246 -17.22 11.04 49.09
C ALA A 246 -17.38 10.89 47.56
N SER A 247 -16.33 11.12 46.75
CA SER A 247 -16.37 10.77 45.32
C SER A 247 -16.54 9.26 45.12
N PHE A 248 -17.36 8.87 44.13
CA PHE A 248 -17.42 7.47 43.69
C PHE A 248 -16.19 7.21 42.81
N ALA A 249 -15.39 6.17 43.12
CA ALA A 249 -14.07 5.99 42.51
C ALA A 249 -14.08 5.79 40.98
N PHE A 250 -15.21 5.36 40.43
CA PHE A 250 -15.40 5.14 39.00
C PHE A 250 -16.33 6.20 38.41
N ASP A 251 -15.79 6.98 37.47
CA ASP A 251 -16.61 7.71 36.53
C ASP A 251 -16.72 6.99 35.18
N ALA A 252 -17.95 6.95 34.65
CA ALA A 252 -18.28 6.24 33.42
C ALA A 252 -17.76 6.98 32.18
N GLU A 253 -17.75 8.31 32.19
CA GLU A 253 -17.27 9.09 31.05
C GLU A 253 -15.75 8.98 30.93
N GLU A 254 -15.01 9.16 32.03
CA GLU A 254 -13.55 8.98 32.00
C GLU A 254 -13.14 7.53 31.73
N THR A 255 -13.94 6.54 32.16
CA THR A 255 -13.73 5.13 31.80
C THR A 255 -13.91 4.90 30.29
N TYR A 256 -14.97 5.44 29.69
CA TYR A 256 -15.20 5.38 28.24
C TYR A 256 -14.10 6.09 27.46
N ARG A 257 -13.74 7.33 27.84
CA ARG A 257 -12.60 8.07 27.26
C ARG A 257 -11.29 7.30 27.39
N ARG A 258 -11.06 6.58 28.50
CA ARG A 258 -9.86 5.74 28.72
C ARG A 258 -9.87 4.52 27.82
N PHE A 259 -11.02 3.87 27.63
CA PHE A 259 -11.17 2.75 26.70
C PHE A 259 -10.88 3.18 25.25
N MET A 260 -11.47 4.26 24.76
CA MET A 260 -11.20 4.79 23.42
C MET A 260 -9.71 5.10 23.22
N ARG A 261 -9.09 5.83 24.16
CA ARG A 261 -7.63 6.11 24.12
C ARG A 261 -6.74 4.86 24.19
N LEU A 262 -7.23 3.72 24.69
CA LEU A 262 -6.51 2.44 24.65
C LEU A 262 -6.69 1.74 23.29
N LEU A 263 -7.89 1.81 22.70
CA LEU A 263 -8.20 1.31 21.36
C LEU A 263 -7.36 2.04 20.31
N ASP A 264 -7.33 3.38 20.34
CA ASP A 264 -6.56 4.22 19.41
C ASP A 264 -5.05 3.90 19.47
N ARG A 265 -4.51 3.71 20.69
CA ARG A 265 -3.11 3.31 20.91
C ARG A 265 -2.85 1.88 20.43
N GLY A 266 -3.79 0.96 20.63
CA GLY A 266 -3.71 -0.40 20.10
C GLY A 266 -3.66 -0.42 18.58
N ALA A 267 -4.53 0.33 17.92
CA ALA A 267 -4.52 0.51 16.47
C ALA A 267 -3.19 1.13 15.98
N GLY A 268 -2.73 2.22 16.58
CA GLY A 268 -1.44 2.84 16.26
C GLY A 268 -0.24 1.90 16.47
N PHE A 269 -0.26 1.06 17.50
CA PHE A 269 0.76 0.05 17.74
C PHE A 269 0.73 -1.06 16.67
N VAL A 270 -0.44 -1.61 16.35
CA VAL A 270 -0.57 -2.64 15.30
C VAL A 270 -0.15 -2.09 13.93
N THR A 271 -0.54 -0.87 13.59
CA THR A 271 -0.13 -0.22 12.33
C THR A 271 1.38 0.04 12.30
N SER A 272 2.00 0.56 13.37
CA SER A 272 3.45 0.78 13.41
C SER A 272 4.28 -0.52 13.49
N LEU A 273 3.71 -1.61 14.00
CA LEU A 273 4.33 -2.94 13.94
C LEU A 273 4.31 -3.52 12.53
N THR A 274 3.19 -3.39 11.82
CA THR A 274 2.94 -4.02 10.51
C THR A 274 3.35 -3.14 9.32
N GLN A 275 2.83 -1.93 9.20
CA GLN A 275 2.99 -1.03 8.05
C GLN A 275 4.27 -0.18 8.13
N ARG A 276 5.42 -0.81 8.34
CA ARG A 276 6.73 -0.14 8.54
C ARG A 276 7.30 0.55 7.29
N GLY A 277 6.62 0.50 6.14
CA GLY A 277 7.09 1.08 4.87
C GLY A 277 8.36 0.45 4.29
N SER A 278 8.86 -0.65 4.87
CA SER A 278 10.18 -1.21 4.59
C SER A 278 10.10 -2.52 3.83
N LEU A 279 10.46 -2.50 2.54
CA LEU A 279 10.46 -3.71 1.68
C LEU A 279 11.26 -4.89 2.28
N PRO A 280 12.46 -4.71 2.85
CA PRO A 280 13.17 -5.80 3.53
C PRO A 280 12.42 -6.39 4.72
N PHE A 281 11.58 -5.61 5.42
CA PHE A 281 10.73 -6.13 6.51
C PHE A 281 9.57 -6.96 5.94
N TYR A 282 8.88 -6.47 4.92
CA TYR A 282 7.80 -7.22 4.27
C TYR A 282 8.31 -8.54 3.67
N LEU A 283 9.45 -8.53 2.98
CA LEU A 283 10.09 -9.75 2.48
C LEU A 283 10.52 -10.69 3.62
N THR A 284 11.02 -10.16 4.74
CA THR A 284 11.35 -10.96 5.93
C THR A 284 10.10 -11.65 6.49
N VAL A 285 8.95 -10.95 6.56
CA VAL A 285 7.68 -11.53 7.02
C VAL A 285 7.17 -12.59 6.05
N ILE A 286 7.16 -12.32 4.74
CA ILE A 286 6.70 -13.28 3.71
C ILE A 286 7.54 -14.57 3.75
N LEU A 287 8.87 -14.44 3.76
CA LEU A 287 9.78 -15.59 3.79
C LEU A 287 9.69 -16.35 5.12
N LEU A 288 9.52 -15.66 6.25
CA LEU A 288 9.32 -16.30 7.55
C LEU A 288 7.99 -17.08 7.61
N VAL A 289 6.90 -16.50 7.08
CA VAL A 289 5.60 -17.19 7.00
C VAL A 289 5.67 -18.39 6.08
N ALA A 290 6.36 -18.30 4.93
CA ALA A 290 6.59 -19.44 4.04
C ALA A 290 7.38 -20.56 4.73
N VAL A 291 8.51 -20.22 5.38
CA VAL A 291 9.32 -21.19 6.16
C VAL A 291 8.49 -21.85 7.25
N LEU A 292 7.74 -21.07 8.05
CA LEU A 292 6.93 -21.61 9.14
C LEU A 292 5.77 -22.49 8.64
N ALA A 293 5.05 -22.05 7.60
CA ALA A 293 3.92 -22.81 7.05
C ALA A 293 4.37 -24.12 6.40
N SER A 294 5.38 -24.08 5.52
CA SER A 294 5.93 -25.29 4.90
C SER A 294 6.57 -26.23 5.92
N SER A 295 7.34 -25.72 6.88
CA SER A 295 7.93 -26.56 7.94
C SER A 295 6.85 -27.19 8.82
N THR A 296 5.77 -26.46 9.16
CA THR A 296 4.66 -27.02 9.93
C THR A 296 3.99 -28.15 9.14
N ALA A 297 3.63 -27.92 7.87
CA ALA A 297 3.01 -28.94 7.02
C ALA A 297 3.89 -30.19 6.83
N MET A 298 5.22 -30.02 6.76
CA MET A 298 6.19 -31.12 6.70
C MET A 298 6.34 -31.86 8.03
N LEU A 299 6.11 -31.21 9.17
CA LEU A 299 6.21 -31.80 10.52
C LEU A 299 4.90 -32.42 11.01
N THR A 300 3.75 -32.04 10.43
CA THR A 300 2.41 -32.54 10.80
C THR A 300 1.74 -33.36 9.70
N GLY A 301 2.47 -33.78 8.67
CA GLY A 301 1.95 -34.61 7.58
C GLY A 301 2.31 -36.09 7.79
N ASP A 302 1.30 -36.95 7.88
CA ASP A 302 1.45 -38.36 8.31
C ASP A 302 2.32 -39.22 7.35
N ASP A 303 2.35 -38.89 6.06
CA ASP A 303 3.08 -39.63 5.01
C ASP A 303 4.32 -38.90 4.46
N VAL A 304 4.87 -37.94 5.20
CA VAL A 304 6.07 -37.19 4.76
C VAL A 304 7.32 -38.08 4.81
N ARG A 305 7.75 -38.55 3.62
CA ARG A 305 8.95 -39.38 3.44
C ARG A 305 9.95 -38.65 2.53
N LEU A 306 11.23 -38.69 2.91
CA LEU A 306 12.32 -38.10 2.11
C LEU A 306 12.66 -38.92 0.84
N GLY A 307 12.29 -40.20 0.84
CA GLY A 307 12.53 -41.13 -0.28
C GLY A 307 14.01 -41.37 -0.59
N ASP A 308 14.28 -41.95 -1.76
CA ASP A 308 15.64 -42.24 -2.22
C ASP A 308 16.23 -41.04 -2.95
N VAL A 309 17.24 -40.41 -2.36
CA VAL A 309 17.89 -39.21 -2.91
C VAL A 309 19.13 -39.60 -3.72
N ARG A 310 19.01 -39.58 -5.06
CA ARG A 310 20.16 -39.73 -5.96
C ARG A 310 21.01 -38.45 -5.94
N ALA A 311 22.25 -38.56 -5.50
CA ALA A 311 23.13 -37.40 -5.29
C ALA A 311 23.67 -36.77 -6.59
N TRP A 312 23.94 -37.58 -7.62
CA TRP A 312 24.29 -37.16 -8.98
C TRP A 312 24.14 -38.34 -9.97
N ASP A 313 24.03 -38.03 -11.26
CA ASP A 313 24.13 -38.97 -12.38
C ASP A 313 25.55 -39.00 -12.95
N SER A 314 26.24 -37.84 -12.99
CA SER A 314 27.60 -37.70 -13.52
C SER A 314 28.50 -36.82 -12.63
N PRO A 315 29.82 -37.08 -12.56
CA PRO A 315 30.76 -36.23 -11.83
C PRO A 315 30.80 -34.77 -12.32
N ALA A 316 30.41 -34.52 -13.58
CA ALA A 316 30.32 -33.18 -14.15
C ALA A 316 29.25 -32.32 -13.46
N GLN A 317 28.08 -32.89 -13.12
CA GLN A 317 27.04 -32.18 -12.37
C GLN A 317 27.56 -31.70 -11.00
N LEU A 318 28.37 -32.52 -10.31
CA LEU A 318 28.97 -32.14 -9.01
C LEU A 318 29.98 -30.99 -9.16
N ALA A 319 30.83 -31.04 -10.18
CA ALA A 319 31.80 -29.97 -10.46
C ALA A 319 31.11 -28.64 -10.79
N VAL A 320 30.09 -28.67 -11.66
CA VAL A 320 29.31 -27.48 -12.04
C VAL A 320 28.46 -26.99 -10.86
N GLY A 321 27.85 -27.88 -10.08
CA GLY A 321 27.13 -27.53 -8.86
C GLY A 321 28.01 -26.83 -7.82
N ALA A 322 29.26 -27.27 -7.65
CA ALA A 322 30.22 -26.58 -6.79
C ALA A 322 30.55 -25.16 -7.29
N VAL A 323 30.65 -24.95 -8.61
CA VAL A 323 30.83 -23.62 -9.22
C VAL A 323 29.61 -22.72 -9.02
N VAL A 324 28.39 -23.26 -9.16
CA VAL A 324 27.13 -22.51 -8.89
C VAL A 324 27.03 -22.12 -7.41
N ILE A 325 27.31 -23.03 -6.49
CA ILE A 325 27.31 -22.76 -5.04
C ILE A 325 28.36 -21.71 -4.68
N PHE A 326 29.57 -21.80 -5.25
CA PHE A 326 30.61 -20.79 -5.07
C PHE A 326 30.18 -19.42 -5.63
N GLY A 327 29.61 -19.38 -6.84
CA GLY A 327 29.10 -18.16 -7.46
C GLY A 327 28.05 -17.46 -6.60
N ALA A 328 27.05 -18.21 -6.12
CA ALA A 328 25.99 -17.69 -5.25
C ALA A 328 26.54 -17.15 -3.91
N ILE A 329 27.41 -17.89 -3.22
CA ILE A 329 28.02 -17.47 -1.96
C ILE A 329 28.93 -16.24 -2.16
N ALA A 330 29.69 -16.20 -3.26
CA ALA A 330 30.57 -15.08 -3.59
C ALA A 330 29.77 -13.82 -3.96
N ALA A 331 28.68 -13.96 -4.72
CA ALA A 331 27.76 -12.88 -5.06
C ALA A 331 27.07 -12.31 -3.80
N ALA A 332 26.55 -13.16 -2.92
CA ALA A 332 25.95 -12.76 -1.64
C ALA A 332 26.92 -12.05 -0.69
N ARG A 333 28.23 -12.29 -0.83
CA ARG A 333 29.31 -11.62 -0.07
C ARG A 333 29.91 -10.40 -0.80
N ALA A 334 29.50 -10.09 -2.02
CA ALA A 334 30.12 -9.03 -2.83
C ALA A 334 29.73 -7.62 -2.35
N ARG A 335 30.74 -6.82 -1.97
CA ARG A 335 30.54 -5.42 -1.51
C ARG A 335 30.29 -4.41 -2.65
N ARG A 336 30.74 -4.72 -3.87
CA ARG A 336 30.58 -3.88 -5.08
C ARG A 336 29.51 -4.46 -6.00
N ARG A 337 28.61 -3.63 -6.55
CA ARG A 337 27.44 -4.08 -7.32
C ARG A 337 27.80 -4.85 -8.58
N LEU A 338 28.74 -4.33 -9.38
CA LEU A 338 29.20 -4.98 -10.61
C LEU A 338 29.83 -6.35 -10.33
N LYS A 339 30.59 -6.48 -9.22
CA LYS A 339 31.12 -7.79 -8.79
C LYS A 339 30.00 -8.76 -8.38
N ALA A 340 28.92 -8.29 -7.77
CA ALA A 340 27.78 -9.15 -7.43
C ALA A 340 27.10 -9.72 -8.69
N VAL A 341 26.83 -8.88 -9.71
CA VAL A 341 26.21 -9.33 -10.96
C VAL A 341 27.10 -10.28 -11.75
N LEU A 342 28.40 -9.99 -11.87
CA LEU A 342 29.32 -10.89 -12.57
C LEU A 342 29.45 -12.27 -11.89
N LEU A 343 29.37 -12.34 -10.56
CA LEU A 343 29.37 -13.60 -9.80
C LEU A 343 28.01 -14.32 -9.85
N MET A 344 26.91 -13.57 -9.96
CA MET A 344 25.59 -14.14 -10.25
C MET A 344 25.56 -14.79 -11.64
N GLY A 345 26.18 -14.16 -12.65
CA GLY A 345 26.29 -14.74 -14.00
C GLY A 345 27.04 -16.08 -14.05
N ILE A 346 28.07 -16.28 -13.23
CA ILE A 346 28.72 -17.59 -13.07
C ILE A 346 27.71 -18.67 -12.62
N SER A 347 26.74 -18.28 -11.78
CA SER A 347 25.68 -19.17 -11.32
C SER A 347 24.67 -19.46 -12.44
N GLY A 348 24.29 -18.44 -13.23
CA GLY A 348 23.37 -18.57 -14.37
C GLY A 348 23.91 -19.43 -15.51
N TYR A 349 25.16 -19.20 -15.93
CA TYR A 349 25.83 -20.07 -16.91
C TYR A 349 26.08 -21.48 -16.36
N GLY A 350 26.36 -21.62 -15.06
CA GLY A 350 26.44 -22.93 -14.41
C GLY A 350 25.12 -23.69 -14.45
N VAL A 351 23.99 -23.02 -14.23
CA VAL A 351 22.64 -23.61 -14.40
C VAL A 351 22.37 -24.01 -15.85
N ALA A 352 22.80 -23.22 -16.84
CA ALA A 352 22.69 -23.63 -18.25
C ALA A 352 23.47 -24.91 -18.57
N VAL A 353 24.70 -25.04 -18.05
CA VAL A 353 25.48 -26.29 -18.19
C VAL A 353 24.82 -27.45 -17.43
N LEU A 354 24.15 -27.20 -16.30
CA LEU A 354 23.33 -28.24 -15.66
C LEU A 354 22.15 -28.66 -16.53
N TYR A 355 21.44 -27.76 -17.21
CA TYR A 355 20.37 -28.14 -18.15
C TYR A 355 20.90 -29.02 -19.30
N GLU A 356 22.04 -28.66 -19.89
CA GLU A 356 22.70 -29.47 -20.92
C GLU A 356 23.07 -30.88 -20.40
N LEU A 357 23.64 -30.96 -19.19
CA LEU A 357 23.97 -32.23 -18.52
C LEU A 357 22.75 -33.08 -18.11
N HIS A 358 21.53 -32.52 -18.14
CA HIS A 358 20.27 -33.26 -17.98
C HIS A 358 19.56 -33.52 -19.32
N GLY A 359 20.18 -33.19 -20.46
CA GLY A 359 19.60 -33.42 -21.79
C GLY A 359 18.53 -32.41 -22.20
N ALA A 360 18.57 -31.18 -21.68
CA ALA A 360 17.61 -30.12 -21.97
C ALA A 360 18.26 -28.94 -22.76
N PRO A 361 18.67 -29.14 -24.03
CA PRO A 361 19.45 -28.18 -24.80
C PRO A 361 18.70 -26.87 -25.10
N ASP A 362 17.39 -26.90 -25.32
CA ASP A 362 16.57 -25.69 -25.49
C ASP A 362 16.60 -24.81 -24.22
N LEU A 363 16.55 -25.43 -23.04
CA LEU A 363 16.64 -24.73 -21.75
C LEU A 363 18.08 -24.21 -21.51
N ALA A 364 19.10 -24.97 -21.90
CA ALA A 364 20.49 -24.53 -21.84
C ALA A 364 20.75 -23.31 -22.75
N LEU A 365 20.32 -23.38 -24.01
CA LEU A 365 20.45 -22.31 -25.01
C LEU A 365 19.73 -21.04 -24.56
N THR A 366 18.46 -21.16 -24.16
CA THR A 366 17.68 -20.01 -23.68
C THR A 366 18.24 -19.42 -22.39
N GLN A 367 18.70 -20.24 -21.43
CA GLN A 367 19.35 -19.74 -20.20
C GLN A 367 20.65 -18.97 -20.50
N VAL A 368 21.51 -19.46 -21.41
CA VAL A 368 22.73 -18.73 -21.85
C VAL A 368 22.37 -17.37 -22.44
N LEU A 369 21.35 -17.32 -23.29
CA LEU A 369 20.94 -16.10 -23.97
C LEU A 369 20.27 -15.09 -23.02
N VAL A 370 19.37 -15.54 -22.14
CA VAL A 370 18.76 -14.70 -21.10
C VAL A 370 19.81 -14.15 -20.14
N GLU A 371 20.74 -14.98 -19.67
CA GLU A 371 21.83 -14.52 -18.78
C GLU A 371 22.72 -13.48 -19.49
N THR A 372 23.03 -13.68 -20.78
CA THR A 372 23.80 -12.72 -21.58
C THR A 372 23.08 -11.36 -21.68
N VAL A 373 21.78 -11.36 -22.02
CA VAL A 373 20.98 -10.13 -22.12
C VAL A 373 20.82 -9.45 -20.76
N THR A 374 20.44 -10.20 -19.72
CA THR A 374 20.21 -9.63 -18.38
C THR A 374 21.49 -9.10 -17.74
N LEU A 375 22.64 -9.74 -17.93
CA LEU A 375 23.94 -9.25 -17.47
C LEU A 375 24.26 -7.88 -18.08
N VAL A 376 24.04 -7.67 -19.39
CA VAL A 376 24.27 -6.36 -20.01
C VAL A 376 23.23 -5.33 -19.56
N VAL A 377 21.95 -5.68 -19.49
CA VAL A 377 20.89 -4.79 -18.98
C VAL A 377 21.20 -4.34 -17.53
N PHE A 378 21.61 -5.27 -16.66
CA PHE A 378 22.08 -4.93 -15.32
C PHE A 378 23.36 -4.08 -15.34
N MET A 379 24.32 -4.34 -16.24
CA MET A 379 25.53 -3.53 -16.36
C MET A 379 25.21 -2.06 -16.71
N LEU A 380 24.27 -1.84 -17.64
CA LEU A 380 23.80 -0.51 -18.01
C LEU A 380 23.15 0.22 -16.83
N VAL A 381 22.21 -0.42 -16.12
CA VAL A 381 21.56 0.16 -14.94
C VAL A 381 22.55 0.41 -13.81
N LEU A 382 23.44 -0.55 -13.52
CA LEU A 382 24.42 -0.44 -12.44
C LEU A 382 25.48 0.64 -12.69
N ARG A 383 25.77 1.00 -13.96
CA ARG A 383 26.69 2.10 -14.30
C ARG A 383 26.25 3.45 -13.70
N ARG A 384 24.94 3.62 -13.45
CA ARG A 384 24.35 4.82 -12.84
C ARG A 384 24.15 4.73 -11.32
N LEU A 385 24.41 3.58 -10.69
CA LEU A 385 24.26 3.41 -9.24
C LEU A 385 25.61 3.49 -8.52
N PRO A 386 25.66 3.92 -7.24
CA PRO A 386 26.88 3.93 -6.44
C PRO A 386 27.56 2.56 -6.45
N THR A 387 28.88 2.53 -6.67
CA THR A 387 29.66 1.29 -6.89
C THR A 387 29.54 0.26 -5.77
N TYR A 388 29.27 0.72 -4.54
CA TYR A 388 29.01 -0.10 -3.35
C TYR A 388 27.51 -0.14 -2.99
N PHE A 389 27.12 -1.17 -2.24
CA PHE A 389 25.82 -1.21 -1.58
C PHE A 389 25.77 -0.19 -0.44
N SER A 390 24.80 0.73 -0.48
CA SER A 390 24.72 1.91 0.39
C SER A 390 24.26 1.60 1.83
N ASN A 391 23.44 0.57 2.01
CA ASN A 391 22.93 0.19 3.33
C ASN A 391 23.96 -0.66 4.08
N ARG A 392 24.44 -0.18 5.23
CA ARG A 392 25.21 -0.96 6.23
C ARG A 392 24.27 -1.45 7.34
N PRO A 393 23.63 -2.63 7.23
CA PRO A 393 22.78 -3.17 8.29
C PRO A 393 23.59 -3.49 9.56
N LEU A 394 22.94 -3.29 10.72
CA LEU A 394 23.39 -3.75 12.04
C LEU A 394 23.83 -5.21 12.00
N ALA A 395 24.80 -5.58 12.84
CA ALA A 395 25.41 -6.91 12.83
C ALA A 395 24.37 -8.03 12.99
N ASP A 396 23.44 -7.87 13.92
CA ASP A 396 22.41 -8.85 14.24
C ASP A 396 21.41 -9.01 13.08
N SER A 397 21.10 -7.91 12.40
CA SER A 397 20.25 -7.92 11.20
C SER A 397 20.90 -8.66 10.02
N ARG A 398 22.24 -8.71 9.94
CA ARG A 398 22.96 -9.53 8.95
C ARG A 398 22.82 -11.02 9.27
N TRP A 399 23.01 -11.41 10.54
CA TRP A 399 22.86 -12.80 10.96
C TRP A 399 21.42 -13.31 10.84
N LEU A 400 20.42 -12.51 11.22
CA LEU A 400 19.00 -12.87 11.05
C LEU A 400 18.64 -13.09 9.57
N ARG A 401 19.13 -12.24 8.66
CA ARG A 401 18.91 -12.40 7.20
C ARG A 401 19.64 -13.63 6.64
N ALA A 402 20.84 -13.91 7.11
CA ALA A 402 21.57 -15.12 6.71
C ALA A 402 20.84 -16.38 7.18
N ALA A 403 20.45 -16.44 8.46
CA ALA A 403 19.70 -17.56 9.04
C ALA A 403 18.36 -17.79 8.31
N LEU A 404 17.59 -16.72 8.04
CA LEU A 404 16.35 -16.83 7.27
C LEU A 404 16.60 -17.28 5.82
N GLY A 405 17.64 -16.76 5.14
CA GLY A 405 18.00 -17.20 3.80
C GLY A 405 18.39 -18.67 3.73
N THR A 406 19.16 -19.15 4.71
CA THR A 406 19.50 -20.58 4.86
C THR A 406 18.27 -21.42 5.18
N ALA A 407 17.37 -20.96 6.04
CA ALA A 407 16.12 -21.66 6.36
C ALA A 407 15.19 -21.76 5.14
N VAL A 408 15.02 -20.68 4.36
CA VAL A 408 14.27 -20.68 3.10
C VAL A 408 14.88 -21.70 2.13
N GLY A 409 16.19 -21.65 1.90
CA GLY A 409 16.88 -22.58 1.00
C GLY A 409 16.69 -24.04 1.41
N LEU A 410 16.92 -24.35 2.69
CA LEU A 410 16.76 -25.70 3.24
C LEU A 410 15.31 -26.20 3.14
N VAL A 411 14.32 -25.37 3.49
CA VAL A 411 12.90 -25.75 3.40
C VAL A 411 12.47 -25.97 1.94
N VAL A 412 12.91 -25.12 1.00
CA VAL A 412 12.61 -25.29 -0.43
C VAL A 412 13.28 -26.55 -1.00
N SER A 413 14.53 -26.84 -0.63
CA SER A 413 15.21 -28.07 -1.06
C SER A 413 14.55 -29.34 -0.50
N LEU A 414 14.18 -29.36 0.79
CA LEU A 414 13.47 -30.49 1.38
C LEU A 414 12.07 -30.66 0.78
N LEU A 415 11.33 -29.57 0.58
CA LEU A 415 10.02 -29.60 -0.08
C LEU A 415 10.11 -30.14 -1.51
N ALA A 416 11.14 -29.77 -2.27
CA ALA A 416 11.38 -30.32 -3.61
C ALA A 416 11.66 -31.84 -3.57
N ILE A 417 12.51 -32.31 -2.65
CA ILE A 417 12.80 -33.74 -2.46
C ILE A 417 11.52 -34.52 -2.13
N ILE A 418 10.71 -34.03 -1.18
CA ILE A 418 9.44 -34.66 -0.78
C ILE A 418 8.44 -34.65 -1.95
N ALA A 419 8.28 -33.52 -2.64
CA ALA A 419 7.31 -33.37 -3.74
C ALA A 419 7.67 -34.20 -4.99
N VAL A 420 8.95 -34.54 -5.20
CA VAL A 420 9.37 -35.50 -6.23
C VAL A 420 9.05 -36.93 -5.79
N ASN A 421 9.36 -37.30 -4.54
CA ASN A 421 9.13 -38.65 -4.01
C ASN A 421 7.65 -38.96 -3.72
N ALA A 422 6.79 -37.96 -3.58
CA ALA A 422 5.34 -38.11 -3.40
C ALA A 422 4.56 -38.45 -4.70
N ARG A 423 5.24 -38.61 -5.85
CA ARG A 423 4.59 -38.88 -7.15
C ARG A 423 4.20 -40.35 -7.29
N THR A 424 2.90 -40.64 -7.21
CA THR A 424 2.34 -41.99 -7.37
C THR A 424 1.66 -42.25 -8.72
N ALA A 425 1.29 -41.20 -9.45
CA ALA A 425 0.64 -41.31 -10.76
C ALA A 425 1.66 -41.39 -11.92
N THR A 426 1.27 -42.06 -13.00
CA THR A 426 2.04 -42.11 -14.25
C THR A 426 2.27 -40.70 -14.83
N PRO A 427 3.53 -40.29 -15.12
CA PRO A 427 3.81 -38.97 -15.67
C PRO A 427 3.17 -38.73 -17.04
N VAL A 428 2.56 -37.56 -17.24
CA VAL A 428 1.96 -37.15 -18.52
C VAL A 428 2.99 -37.12 -19.67
N SER A 429 4.27 -36.91 -19.33
CA SER A 429 5.39 -36.92 -20.28
C SER A 429 5.65 -38.26 -20.98
N VAL A 430 4.97 -39.36 -20.58
CA VAL A 430 5.06 -40.65 -21.28
C VAL A 430 4.48 -40.56 -22.70
N ASN A 431 3.41 -39.79 -22.91
CA ASN A 431 2.74 -39.66 -24.21
C ASN A 431 3.36 -38.55 -25.09
N PHE A 432 4.16 -37.67 -24.50
CA PHE A 432 4.67 -36.46 -25.18
C PHE A 432 5.52 -36.73 -26.45
N PRO A 433 6.29 -37.82 -26.59
CA PRO A 433 7.00 -38.11 -27.84
C PRO A 433 6.06 -38.36 -29.02
N ASP A 434 4.98 -39.11 -28.79
CA ASP A 434 4.01 -39.49 -29.83
C ASP A 434 3.11 -38.29 -30.17
N GLU A 435 2.56 -37.61 -29.14
CA GLU A 435 1.73 -36.40 -29.31
C GLU A 435 2.51 -35.27 -30.04
N ALA A 436 3.82 -35.11 -29.77
CA ALA A 436 4.63 -34.11 -30.46
C ALA A 436 4.85 -34.41 -31.95
N TYR A 437 4.81 -35.69 -32.34
CA TYR A 437 5.01 -36.11 -33.73
C TYR A 437 3.70 -36.23 -34.51
N ASP A 438 2.64 -36.75 -33.91
CA ASP A 438 1.36 -37.03 -34.57
C ASP A 438 0.39 -35.84 -34.53
N TYR A 439 0.28 -35.15 -33.39
CA TYR A 439 -0.55 -33.93 -33.25
C TYR A 439 0.25 -32.66 -33.54
N GLY A 440 1.47 -32.57 -33.00
CA GLY A 440 2.35 -31.43 -33.17
C GLY A 440 3.22 -31.45 -34.43
N TYR A 441 3.27 -32.55 -35.17
CA TYR A 441 3.96 -32.71 -36.46
C TYR A 441 5.49 -32.55 -36.47
N GLY A 442 6.13 -32.37 -35.31
CA GLY A 442 7.55 -32.04 -35.16
C GLY A 442 8.37 -33.11 -34.43
N ARG A 443 9.67 -32.84 -34.24
CA ARG A 443 10.60 -33.73 -33.51
C ARG A 443 11.17 -33.12 -32.24
N ASN A 444 11.16 -31.79 -32.11
CA ASN A 444 11.54 -31.14 -30.86
C ASN A 444 10.33 -31.11 -29.91
N ILE A 445 10.27 -32.09 -29.01
CA ILE A 445 9.20 -32.23 -28.00
C ILE A 445 9.07 -30.93 -27.16
N VAL A 446 10.16 -30.22 -26.87
CA VAL A 446 10.12 -28.97 -26.08
C VAL A 446 9.47 -27.85 -26.88
N ASN A 447 9.94 -27.56 -28.10
CA ASN A 447 9.35 -26.50 -28.93
C ASN A 447 7.88 -26.79 -29.25
N VAL A 448 7.56 -28.03 -29.65
CA VAL A 448 6.18 -28.48 -29.94
C VAL A 448 5.28 -28.40 -28.69
N THR A 449 5.80 -28.70 -27.50
CA THR A 449 5.04 -28.46 -26.25
C THR A 449 4.71 -26.98 -26.07
N LEU A 450 5.65 -26.08 -26.40
CA LEU A 450 5.49 -24.64 -26.24
C LEU A 450 4.64 -23.96 -27.32
N VAL A 451 4.59 -24.48 -28.56
CA VAL A 451 3.87 -23.84 -29.68
C VAL A 451 2.61 -24.57 -30.14
N ASP A 452 2.40 -25.82 -29.73
CA ASP A 452 1.19 -26.61 -29.98
C ASP A 452 0.52 -27.03 -28.66
N ILE A 453 1.05 -28.09 -28.02
CA ILE A 453 0.35 -28.87 -26.97
C ILE A 453 -0.04 -27.99 -25.77
N ARG A 454 0.79 -27.00 -25.43
CA ARG A 454 0.56 -26.05 -24.33
C ARG A 454 0.76 -24.60 -24.78
N ALA A 455 0.43 -24.28 -26.04
CA ALA A 455 0.61 -22.95 -26.65
C ALA A 455 -0.02 -21.78 -25.87
N TRP A 456 -1.07 -22.06 -25.05
CA TRP A 456 -1.67 -21.10 -24.14
C TRP A 456 -0.71 -20.55 -23.07
N ASP A 457 0.24 -21.34 -22.57
CA ASP A 457 1.24 -20.88 -21.60
C ASP A 457 2.15 -19.84 -22.26
N THR A 458 2.70 -20.17 -23.43
CA THR A 458 3.56 -19.27 -24.24
C THR A 458 2.83 -17.99 -24.66
N MET A 459 1.54 -18.08 -25.00
CA MET A 459 0.69 -16.91 -25.28
C MET A 459 0.54 -16.01 -24.04
N GLY A 460 0.46 -16.60 -22.85
CA GLY A 460 0.51 -15.90 -21.58
C GLY A 460 1.86 -15.24 -21.31
N GLU A 461 2.97 -15.97 -21.54
CA GLU A 461 4.33 -15.46 -21.35
C GLU A 461 4.64 -14.25 -22.23
N ILE A 462 4.38 -14.31 -23.54
CA ILE A 462 4.60 -13.15 -24.43
C ILE A 462 3.71 -11.95 -24.07
N SER A 463 2.52 -12.20 -23.51
CA SER A 463 1.66 -11.15 -22.98
C SER A 463 2.24 -10.51 -21.71
N VAL A 464 2.86 -11.30 -20.82
CA VAL A 464 3.59 -10.78 -19.65
C VAL A 464 4.83 -9.99 -20.08
N LEU A 465 5.57 -10.44 -21.10
CA LEU A 465 6.71 -9.70 -21.67
C LEU A 465 6.28 -8.35 -22.26
N LEU A 466 5.15 -8.31 -22.99
CA LEU A 466 4.56 -7.07 -23.49
C LEU A 466 4.18 -6.11 -22.35
N VAL A 467 3.54 -6.60 -21.30
CA VAL A 467 3.15 -5.80 -20.13
C VAL A 467 4.39 -5.30 -19.39
N ALA A 468 5.44 -6.12 -19.27
CA ALA A 468 6.71 -5.73 -18.66
C ALA A 468 7.42 -4.63 -19.46
N ALA A 469 7.56 -4.80 -20.79
CA ALA A 469 8.12 -3.77 -21.69
C ALA A 469 7.33 -2.46 -21.58
N THR A 470 6.00 -2.54 -21.80
CA THR A 470 5.11 -1.38 -21.74
C THR A 470 5.15 -0.69 -20.37
N GLY A 471 5.29 -1.45 -19.28
CA GLY A 471 5.47 -0.94 -17.92
C GLY A 471 6.80 -0.22 -17.71
N VAL A 472 7.91 -0.79 -18.16
CA VAL A 472 9.25 -0.15 -18.11
C VAL A 472 9.25 1.13 -18.94
N ALA A 473 8.81 1.06 -20.20
CA ALA A 473 8.65 2.21 -21.08
C ALA A 473 7.76 3.30 -20.45
N SER A 474 6.61 2.94 -19.86
CA SER A 474 5.73 3.90 -19.18
C SER A 474 6.40 4.55 -17.97
N LEU A 475 7.09 3.78 -17.13
CA LEU A 475 7.77 4.32 -15.94
C LEU A 475 8.93 5.27 -16.30
N VAL A 476 9.63 5.01 -17.40
CA VAL A 476 10.70 5.88 -17.93
C VAL A 476 10.10 7.12 -18.61
N PHE A 477 9.18 6.94 -19.57
CA PHE A 477 8.62 8.04 -20.38
C PHE A 477 7.53 8.87 -19.66
N LEU A 478 6.98 8.43 -18.53
CA LEU A 478 6.15 9.31 -17.67
C LEU A 478 6.95 10.48 -17.09
N ARG A 479 8.30 10.43 -17.10
CA ARG A 479 9.18 11.57 -16.80
C ARG A 479 9.57 12.39 -18.04
N VAL A 480 9.45 11.82 -19.25
CA VAL A 480 9.89 12.44 -20.52
C VAL A 480 8.92 12.06 -21.64
N ARG A 481 7.97 12.95 -21.95
CA ARG A 481 6.98 12.70 -23.02
C ARG A 481 7.66 12.54 -24.39
N THR A 482 7.43 11.39 -25.00
CA THR A 482 7.56 11.13 -26.45
C THR A 482 8.97 11.30 -27.02
N ALA A 483 9.85 10.31 -26.79
CA ALA A 483 11.11 10.21 -27.52
C ALA A 483 10.87 9.99 -29.03
N ARG A 484 11.51 10.81 -29.88
CA ARG A 484 11.64 10.56 -31.32
C ARG A 484 12.72 9.49 -31.52
N VAL A 485 12.67 8.75 -32.63
CA VAL A 485 13.80 7.88 -33.03
C VAL A 485 14.89 8.78 -33.61
N GLU A 486 15.83 9.20 -32.76
CA GLU A 486 16.97 10.03 -33.18
C GLU A 486 17.96 9.20 -34.02
N ARG A 487 18.43 9.76 -35.13
CA ARG A 487 19.35 9.12 -36.07
C ARG A 487 20.64 9.91 -36.24
N ALA A 488 21.67 9.27 -36.79
CA ALA A 488 22.91 9.96 -37.14
C ALA A 488 22.71 11.02 -38.23
N SER A 489 21.68 10.85 -39.08
CA SER A 489 21.24 11.87 -40.05
C SER A 489 20.77 13.17 -39.40
N ASP A 490 20.18 13.10 -38.23
CA ASP A 490 19.44 14.23 -37.66
C ASP A 490 20.41 15.25 -37.04
N LEU A 491 21.50 14.74 -36.43
CA LEU A 491 22.63 15.55 -35.95
C LEU A 491 23.38 16.28 -37.08
N ALA A 492 23.38 15.71 -38.28
CA ALA A 492 24.02 16.31 -39.45
C ALA A 492 23.27 17.55 -39.98
N GLY A 493 21.97 17.67 -39.69
CA GLY A 493 21.18 18.84 -40.05
C GLY A 493 21.44 20.08 -39.18
N GLU A 494 21.76 19.89 -37.89
CA GLU A 494 21.79 21.01 -36.93
C GLU A 494 23.14 21.31 -36.25
N ARG A 495 24.08 20.34 -36.10
CA ARG A 495 25.27 20.58 -35.21
C ARG A 495 26.65 20.12 -35.68
N LEU A 496 26.81 19.48 -36.85
CA LEU A 496 28.15 19.04 -37.30
C LEU A 496 29.07 20.15 -37.86
N GLY A 497 28.60 21.40 -37.98
CA GLY A 497 29.35 22.50 -38.59
C GLY A 497 30.09 23.47 -37.65
N GLY A 498 30.12 23.24 -36.33
CA GLY A 498 30.45 24.31 -35.36
C GLY A 498 31.25 23.95 -34.11
N ILE A 499 32.00 22.84 -34.08
CA ILE A 499 32.77 22.43 -32.88
C ILE A 499 34.26 22.16 -33.17
N TRP A 500 34.66 21.88 -34.42
CA TRP A 500 36.04 21.54 -34.78
C TRP A 500 36.55 22.23 -36.07
N THR A 501 35.92 23.34 -36.47
CA THR A 501 36.22 24.07 -37.71
C THR A 501 36.54 25.55 -37.53
N GLU A 502 36.82 26.01 -36.31
CA GLU A 502 37.51 27.29 -36.08
C GLU A 502 39.01 27.12 -36.39
N GLY A 503 39.33 27.07 -37.69
CA GLY A 503 40.68 26.80 -38.18
C GLY A 503 40.99 27.20 -39.63
N ALA A 504 40.02 27.72 -40.38
CA ALA A 504 40.23 28.29 -41.72
C ALA A 504 39.11 29.27 -42.11
N ALA A 505 39.48 30.38 -42.76
CA ALA A 505 38.62 31.50 -43.17
C ALA A 505 37.94 32.27 -42.00
N GLY A 506 38.34 33.53 -41.80
CA GLY A 506 37.83 34.36 -40.70
C GLY A 506 36.58 35.19 -41.02
N GLY A 507 35.94 35.71 -39.97
CA GLY A 507 34.82 36.65 -40.04
C GLY A 507 34.57 37.35 -38.69
N ASP A 508 34.70 38.67 -38.67
CA ASP A 508 34.75 39.53 -37.47
C ASP A 508 33.68 39.26 -36.40
N SER A 509 34.07 38.62 -35.29
CA SER A 509 33.16 38.37 -34.16
C SER A 509 33.82 38.31 -32.76
N LEU A 510 35.15 38.11 -32.64
CA LEU A 510 35.84 37.90 -31.35
C LEU A 510 36.92 38.95 -30.97
N VAL A 511 36.87 40.16 -31.52
CA VAL A 511 37.83 41.24 -31.19
C VAL A 511 37.24 42.35 -30.31
N HIS A 512 35.91 42.47 -30.21
CA HIS A 512 35.26 43.62 -29.57
C HIS A 512 35.17 43.64 -28.03
N LEU A 513 35.57 42.57 -27.33
CA LEU A 513 35.40 42.45 -25.87
C LEU A 513 36.70 42.50 -25.04
N GLN A 514 37.89 42.62 -25.65
CA GLN A 514 39.15 42.54 -24.89
C GLN A 514 40.26 43.51 -25.29
N ARG A 515 39.93 44.77 -25.64
CA ARG A 515 40.96 45.84 -25.68
C ARG A 515 40.47 47.26 -25.36
N LYS A 516 40.37 47.56 -24.06
CA LYS A 516 40.41 48.94 -23.53
C LYS A 516 41.39 49.02 -22.35
N GLY A 517 42.68 48.81 -22.62
CA GLY A 517 43.71 48.73 -21.58
C GLY A 517 45.17 48.68 -22.08
N MET A 518 45.72 49.85 -22.40
CA MET A 518 47.17 50.20 -22.41
C MET A 518 48.15 49.50 -23.41
N PRO A 519 49.38 50.06 -23.63
CA PRO A 519 50.12 49.86 -24.90
C PRO A 519 51.64 49.52 -24.81
N HIS A 520 52.26 49.42 -26.00
CA HIS A 520 53.70 49.62 -26.34
C HIS A 520 54.80 48.62 -25.89
N ARG A 521 55.30 47.84 -26.86
CA ARG A 521 56.61 47.97 -27.57
C ARG A 521 56.74 46.83 -28.59
N ALA A 522 57.27 46.92 -29.83
CA ALA A 522 58.13 47.85 -30.59
C ALA A 522 59.62 47.44 -30.67
N GLY A 523 60.06 47.11 -31.90
CA GLY A 523 61.43 46.75 -32.29
C GLY A 523 61.65 45.25 -32.50
N ARG A 524 62.40 44.75 -33.49
CA ARG A 524 62.80 45.09 -34.88
C ARG A 524 63.66 43.88 -35.35
N PRO A 525 63.93 43.66 -36.66
CA PRO A 525 64.33 42.33 -37.16
C PRO A 525 65.76 42.26 -37.73
N SER A 526 66.15 41.08 -38.22
CA SER A 526 67.22 40.89 -39.21
C SER A 526 66.79 39.91 -40.32
N ASN A 527 67.51 39.97 -41.45
CA ASN A 527 67.20 39.41 -42.79
C ASN A 527 68.57 38.91 -43.37
N PRO A 528 68.83 38.64 -44.67
CA PRO A 528 67.96 38.51 -45.85
C PRO A 528 68.28 37.34 -46.83
N GLY A 529 67.41 37.17 -47.85
CA GLY A 529 67.73 36.61 -49.17
C GLY A 529 66.81 35.47 -49.63
N GLY A 530 66.24 35.45 -50.85
CA GLY A 530 66.19 36.47 -51.93
C GLY A 530 65.81 35.83 -53.28
N ALA A 531 65.34 36.56 -54.30
CA ALA A 531 65.00 37.99 -54.38
C ALA A 531 63.46 38.22 -54.27
N GLU A 532 62.66 38.77 -55.19
CA GLU A 532 62.87 39.39 -56.51
C GLU A 532 61.79 40.48 -56.84
N HIS A 533 61.86 41.06 -58.05
CA HIS A 533 61.02 42.11 -58.65
C HIS A 533 59.49 41.94 -58.43
N ALA A 534 58.68 42.89 -57.93
CA ALA A 534 58.60 44.36 -58.01
C ALA A 534 57.65 44.91 -59.10
N ALA A 535 56.45 45.37 -58.70
CA ALA A 535 55.73 46.53 -59.29
C ALA A 535 54.42 46.88 -58.52
N THR A 536 54.32 48.14 -58.14
CA THR A 536 53.20 48.95 -57.60
C THR A 536 51.76 48.69 -58.10
N GLY A 537 50.76 48.96 -57.25
CA GLY A 537 49.44 49.45 -57.70
C GLY A 537 48.26 49.20 -56.76
N GLU A 538 47.70 50.26 -56.14
CA GLU A 538 46.41 50.17 -55.43
C GLU A 538 45.23 50.16 -56.40
N ARG A 539 44.18 49.41 -56.07
CA ARG A 539 42.78 49.74 -56.43
C ARG A 539 41.81 49.06 -55.47
N HIS A 540 40.82 49.82 -55.00
CA HIS A 540 39.57 49.23 -54.54
C HIS A 540 38.85 48.60 -55.74
N ASP A 541 38.30 47.41 -55.58
CA ASP A 541 37.12 46.99 -56.32
C ASP A 541 36.22 46.12 -55.42
N ASN A 542 34.92 46.14 -55.70
CA ASN A 542 33.88 45.62 -54.81
C ASN A 542 33.30 44.33 -55.39
N THR A 543 33.88 43.18 -55.05
CA THR A 543 33.48 41.87 -55.57
C THR A 543 32.93 40.94 -54.50
N ASP A 544 31.60 40.82 -54.47
CA ASP A 544 30.86 39.82 -53.71
C ASP A 544 31.26 38.39 -54.16
N PRO A 545 31.70 37.48 -53.27
CA PRO A 545 32.27 36.19 -53.67
C PRO A 545 31.24 35.23 -54.30
N ASP A 546 31.50 34.86 -55.56
CA ASP A 546 30.62 34.09 -56.45
C ASP A 546 29.85 32.93 -55.75
N PRO A 547 28.50 32.93 -55.77
CA PRO A 547 27.70 31.85 -55.19
C PRO A 547 27.98 30.47 -55.83
N ARG A 548 28.52 30.41 -57.05
CA ARG A 548 28.94 29.15 -57.68
C ARG A 548 30.16 28.54 -57.00
N ALA A 549 31.10 29.34 -56.52
CA ALA A 549 32.27 28.86 -55.77
C ALA A 549 31.82 28.18 -54.47
N ARG A 550 30.93 28.83 -53.70
CA ARG A 550 30.23 28.22 -52.55
C ARG A 550 29.53 26.90 -52.92
N SER A 551 28.86 26.84 -54.07
CA SER A 551 28.21 25.61 -54.54
C SER A 551 29.17 24.46 -54.87
N MET A 552 30.43 24.75 -55.22
CA MET A 552 31.44 23.73 -55.52
C MET A 552 32.14 23.25 -54.25
N THR A 553 32.57 24.15 -53.35
CA THR A 553 33.15 23.73 -52.07
C THR A 553 32.12 23.00 -51.20
N ALA A 554 30.86 23.44 -51.18
CA ALA A 554 29.78 22.69 -50.53
C ALA A 554 29.64 21.28 -51.11
N ARG A 555 29.58 21.13 -52.45
CA ARG A 555 29.50 19.80 -53.09
C ARG A 555 30.74 18.93 -52.90
N TRP A 556 31.93 19.51 -52.79
CA TRP A 556 33.17 18.76 -52.52
C TRP A 556 33.28 18.32 -51.06
N VAL A 557 32.87 19.16 -50.11
CA VAL A 557 32.79 18.79 -48.69
C VAL A 557 31.70 17.74 -48.47
N ASP A 558 30.52 17.90 -49.09
CA ASP A 558 29.42 16.95 -49.02
C ASP A 558 29.79 15.62 -49.70
N SER A 559 30.40 15.63 -50.89
CA SER A 559 30.85 14.38 -51.55
C SER A 559 31.96 13.67 -50.75
N THR A 560 32.92 14.41 -50.20
CA THR A 560 34.02 13.84 -49.40
C THR A 560 33.52 13.31 -48.05
N THR A 561 32.60 14.00 -47.39
CA THR A 561 32.00 13.51 -46.13
C THR A 561 31.06 12.33 -46.37
N ASN A 562 30.25 12.31 -47.44
CA ASN A 562 29.47 11.12 -47.82
C ASN A 562 30.40 9.94 -48.19
N ALA A 563 31.51 10.16 -48.88
CA ALA A 563 32.49 9.11 -49.19
C ALA A 563 33.15 8.53 -47.92
N LEU A 564 33.56 9.38 -46.97
CA LEU A 564 34.10 8.97 -45.68
C LEU A 564 33.05 8.34 -44.76
N ARG A 565 31.76 8.70 -44.91
CA ARG A 565 30.62 8.04 -44.23
C ARG A 565 30.38 6.64 -44.80
N ASN A 566 30.41 6.47 -46.12
CA ASN A 566 30.31 5.16 -46.78
C ASN A 566 31.47 4.20 -46.48
N GLN A 567 32.64 4.70 -46.07
CA GLN A 567 33.76 3.87 -45.63
C GLN A 567 33.69 3.42 -44.15
N ARG A 568 32.68 3.87 -43.38
CA ARG A 568 32.56 3.58 -41.93
C ARG A 568 31.30 2.78 -41.63
N TRP A 569 31.47 1.47 -41.50
CA TRP A 569 30.37 0.51 -41.30
C TRP A 569 29.53 0.76 -40.04
N ILE A 570 30.17 1.22 -38.95
CA ILE A 570 29.47 1.75 -37.76
C ILE A 570 29.28 3.24 -37.98
N SER A 571 28.13 3.56 -38.53
CA SER A 571 27.72 4.90 -38.98
C SER A 571 27.81 5.96 -37.88
N ALA A 572 27.43 5.60 -36.64
CA ALA A 572 27.46 6.52 -35.50
C ALA A 572 28.82 6.58 -34.77
N GLY A 573 29.85 5.86 -35.22
CA GLY A 573 31.16 5.86 -34.54
C GLY A 573 31.79 7.25 -34.41
N ALA A 574 31.37 8.23 -35.21
CA ALA A 574 31.80 9.63 -35.11
C ALA A 574 31.12 10.43 -33.98
N THR A 575 30.03 9.96 -33.37
CA THR A 575 29.38 10.64 -32.22
C THR A 575 30.02 10.26 -30.88
N LEU A 576 30.86 9.23 -30.85
CA LEU A 576 31.64 8.81 -29.68
C LEU A 576 33.02 9.45 -29.70
N ALA A 577 33.40 10.08 -28.58
CA ALA A 577 34.73 10.67 -28.42
C ALA A 577 35.84 9.64 -28.69
N PRO A 578 36.92 9.98 -29.43
CA PRO A 578 37.93 9.01 -29.88
C PRO A 578 38.53 8.13 -28.77
N GLN A 579 38.73 8.73 -27.59
CA GLN A 579 39.24 8.07 -26.37
C GLN A 579 38.35 6.94 -25.82
N ARG A 580 37.10 6.81 -26.31
CA ARG A 580 36.11 5.81 -25.87
C ARG A 580 35.80 4.75 -26.94
N ARG A 581 36.42 4.79 -28.11
CA ARG A 581 36.17 3.85 -29.22
C ARG A 581 37.08 2.62 -29.12
N SER A 582 36.47 1.44 -29.03
CA SER A 582 37.21 0.16 -29.11
C SER A 582 37.16 -0.38 -30.53
N VAL A 583 38.25 -0.18 -31.28
CA VAL A 583 38.38 -0.68 -32.67
C VAL A 583 38.20 -2.20 -32.75
N ILE A 584 38.64 -2.92 -31.71
CA ILE A 584 38.44 -4.38 -31.59
C ILE A 584 36.95 -4.73 -31.51
N LEU A 585 36.16 -3.98 -30.72
CA LEU A 585 34.71 -4.18 -30.62
C LEU A 585 33.98 -3.79 -31.91
N GLU A 586 34.40 -2.71 -32.58
CA GLU A 586 33.84 -2.31 -33.88
C GLU A 586 34.04 -3.39 -34.95
N ILE A 587 35.23 -4.00 -35.02
CA ILE A 587 35.55 -5.10 -35.95
C ILE A 587 34.80 -6.39 -35.56
N ALA A 588 34.78 -6.75 -34.27
CA ALA A 588 34.09 -7.94 -33.79
C ALA A 588 32.58 -7.87 -34.06
N THR A 589 31.93 -6.74 -33.75
CA THR A 589 30.50 -6.53 -34.01
C THR A 589 30.20 -6.54 -35.51
N ARG A 590 31.07 -5.98 -36.37
CA ARG A 590 30.89 -6.03 -37.84
C ARG A 590 30.84 -7.47 -38.37
N LEU A 591 31.72 -8.33 -37.87
CA LEU A 591 31.78 -9.75 -38.24
C LEU A 591 30.59 -10.53 -37.66
N LEU A 592 30.39 -10.45 -36.35
CA LEU A 592 29.43 -11.29 -35.63
C LEU A 592 27.97 -10.93 -35.89
N PHE A 593 27.63 -9.65 -36.06
CA PHE A 593 26.22 -9.21 -36.16
C PHE A 593 25.44 -9.95 -37.25
N HIS A 594 25.99 -10.04 -38.46
CA HIS A 594 25.32 -10.69 -39.59
C HIS A 594 25.21 -12.20 -39.40
N THR A 595 26.28 -12.85 -38.91
CA THR A 595 26.27 -14.28 -38.57
C THR A 595 25.24 -14.60 -37.50
N MET A 596 25.12 -13.76 -36.47
CA MET A 596 24.12 -13.91 -35.41
C MET A 596 22.69 -13.67 -35.92
N VAL A 597 22.45 -12.70 -36.79
CA VAL A 597 21.12 -12.48 -37.40
C VAL A 597 20.72 -13.64 -38.31
N VAL A 598 21.65 -14.20 -39.09
CA VAL A 598 21.38 -15.41 -39.89
C VAL A 598 21.14 -16.63 -39.00
N PHE A 599 21.93 -16.83 -37.95
CA PHE A 599 21.75 -17.92 -37.00
C PHE A 599 20.46 -17.80 -36.18
N SER A 600 20.05 -16.57 -35.84
CA SER A 600 18.76 -16.23 -35.22
C SER A 600 17.58 -16.69 -36.08
N VAL A 601 17.62 -16.42 -37.39
CA VAL A 601 16.59 -16.88 -38.34
C VAL A 601 16.66 -18.39 -38.57
N PHE A 602 17.86 -18.99 -38.55
CA PHE A 602 18.01 -20.46 -38.60
C PHE A 602 17.36 -21.15 -37.39
N LEU A 603 17.59 -20.66 -36.16
CA LEU A 603 16.97 -21.23 -34.95
C LEU A 603 15.45 -21.12 -34.96
N LEU A 604 14.92 -20.01 -35.46
CA LEU A 604 13.47 -19.78 -35.65
C LEU A 604 12.84 -20.88 -36.54
N PHE A 605 13.43 -21.17 -37.71
CA PHE A 605 12.89 -22.21 -38.61
C PHE A 605 13.26 -23.64 -38.19
N SER A 606 14.39 -23.86 -37.51
CA SER A 606 14.85 -25.19 -37.09
C SER A 606 14.18 -25.69 -35.80
N GLY A 607 13.57 -24.79 -35.00
CA GLY A 607 13.06 -25.09 -33.65
C GLY A 607 12.08 -26.26 -33.58
N HIS A 608 11.31 -26.51 -34.64
CA HIS A 608 10.32 -27.59 -34.71
C HIS A 608 10.97 -29.00 -34.76
N ASN A 609 12.25 -29.11 -35.14
CA ASN A 609 12.95 -30.40 -35.33
C ASN A 609 14.31 -30.52 -34.61
N ALA A 610 14.86 -29.42 -34.13
CA ALA A 610 16.12 -29.34 -33.38
C ALA A 610 16.03 -28.19 -32.35
N PRO A 611 16.98 -28.06 -31.40
CA PRO A 611 16.91 -27.02 -30.39
C PRO A 611 16.88 -25.60 -30.98
N GLY A 612 15.95 -24.75 -30.53
CA GLY A 612 15.73 -23.44 -31.15
C GLY A 612 14.37 -22.80 -30.82
N GLY A 613 13.65 -22.37 -31.86
CA GLY A 613 12.33 -21.74 -31.75
C GLY A 613 12.37 -20.21 -31.78
N GLY A 614 11.19 -19.61 -31.83
CA GLY A 614 11.01 -18.15 -31.93
C GLY A 614 11.58 -17.40 -30.74
N PHE A 615 11.49 -17.95 -29.53
CA PHE A 615 12.06 -17.33 -28.33
C PHE A 615 13.60 -17.33 -28.34
N ALA A 616 14.23 -18.49 -28.62
CA ALA A 616 15.68 -18.61 -28.68
C ALA A 616 16.27 -17.77 -29.83
N GLY A 617 15.66 -17.82 -31.02
CA GLY A 617 16.03 -16.96 -32.15
C GLY A 617 15.90 -15.48 -31.78
N GLY A 618 14.75 -15.06 -31.24
CA GLY A 618 14.50 -13.67 -30.87
C GLY A 618 15.52 -13.12 -29.86
N LEU A 619 15.99 -13.95 -28.93
CA LEU A 619 17.07 -13.59 -28.02
C LEU A 619 18.45 -13.50 -28.71
N VAL A 620 18.78 -14.36 -29.69
CA VAL A 620 20.03 -14.23 -30.47
C VAL A 620 20.05 -12.92 -31.25
N ALA A 621 18.97 -12.55 -31.94
CA ALA A 621 18.82 -11.23 -32.55
C ALA A 621 18.90 -10.11 -31.50
N GLY A 622 18.31 -10.31 -30.32
CA GLY A 622 18.46 -9.43 -29.16
C GLY A 622 19.93 -9.18 -28.80
N VAL A 623 20.73 -10.23 -28.59
CA VAL A 623 22.18 -10.10 -28.28
C VAL A 623 22.94 -9.46 -29.44
N ALA A 624 22.57 -9.72 -30.70
CA ALA A 624 23.17 -9.03 -31.85
C ALA A 624 22.91 -7.51 -31.82
N LEU A 625 21.71 -7.08 -31.43
CA LEU A 625 21.39 -5.66 -31.20
C LEU A 625 22.11 -5.08 -29.98
N VAL A 626 22.27 -5.85 -28.90
CA VAL A 626 23.10 -5.47 -27.74
C VAL A 626 24.55 -5.20 -28.18
N LEU A 627 25.15 -6.05 -29.01
CA LEU A 627 26.52 -5.88 -29.52
C LEU A 627 26.68 -4.62 -30.40
N ARG A 628 25.67 -4.23 -31.19
CA ARG A 628 25.69 -2.95 -31.93
C ARG A 628 25.51 -1.74 -31.01
N TYR A 629 24.64 -1.82 -30.00
CA TYR A 629 24.51 -0.76 -29.00
C TYR A 629 25.82 -0.56 -28.21
N LEU A 630 26.48 -1.63 -27.78
CA LEU A 630 27.76 -1.56 -27.07
C LEU A 630 28.91 -1.01 -27.96
N ALA A 631 28.85 -1.22 -29.28
CA ALA A 631 29.89 -0.76 -30.21
C ALA A 631 29.70 0.70 -30.68
N GLY A 632 28.46 1.20 -30.79
CA GLY A 632 28.17 2.51 -31.39
C GLY A 632 27.11 3.38 -30.68
N GLY A 633 26.64 2.98 -29.50
CA GLY A 633 25.69 3.76 -28.68
C GLY A 633 24.27 3.85 -29.26
N ARG A 634 23.46 4.79 -28.72
CA ARG A 634 22.03 4.91 -29.06
C ARG A 634 21.76 5.12 -30.56
N TYR A 635 22.63 5.86 -31.24
CA TYR A 635 22.47 6.19 -32.67
C TYR A 635 22.72 4.98 -33.58
N GLU A 636 23.76 4.18 -33.31
CA GLU A 636 24.03 2.95 -34.07
C GLU A 636 22.89 1.92 -33.91
N LEU A 637 22.26 1.86 -32.72
CA LEU A 637 21.05 1.05 -32.49
C LEU A 637 19.80 1.61 -33.23
N GLY A 638 19.77 2.90 -33.51
CA GLY A 638 18.76 3.54 -34.36
C GLY A 638 18.86 3.07 -35.82
N GLU A 639 20.07 3.12 -36.38
CA GLU A 639 20.38 2.66 -37.74
C GLU A 639 20.32 1.12 -37.87
N ALA A 640 20.64 0.38 -36.81
CA ALA A 640 20.60 -1.09 -36.78
C ALA A 640 19.18 -1.67 -36.87
N ALA A 641 18.20 -1.00 -36.27
CA ALA A 641 16.81 -1.45 -36.18
C ALA A 641 15.87 -0.24 -36.35
N PRO A 642 15.67 0.28 -37.59
CA PRO A 642 14.93 1.53 -37.84
C PRO A 642 13.41 1.46 -37.61
N VAL A 643 12.94 0.41 -36.92
CA VAL A 643 11.56 0.14 -36.52
C VAL A 643 11.30 0.57 -35.07
N ASN A 644 10.06 0.90 -34.73
CA ASN A 644 9.66 1.18 -33.35
C ASN A 644 9.47 -0.15 -32.60
N ALA A 645 10.03 -0.26 -31.39
CA ALA A 645 9.92 -1.45 -30.56
C ALA A 645 8.46 -1.80 -30.20
N GLY A 646 7.62 -0.79 -29.95
CA GLY A 646 6.18 -0.98 -29.73
C GLY A 646 5.44 -1.52 -30.95
N ILE A 647 5.94 -1.30 -32.17
CA ILE A 647 5.37 -1.89 -33.39
C ILE A 647 5.77 -3.36 -33.50
N LEU A 648 7.03 -3.73 -33.20
CA LEU A 648 7.46 -5.14 -33.15
C LEU A 648 6.70 -5.95 -32.09
N LEU A 649 6.56 -5.37 -30.90
CA LEU A 649 5.79 -5.93 -29.79
C LEU A 649 4.32 -6.14 -30.18
N GLY A 650 3.69 -5.12 -30.77
CA GLY A 650 2.29 -5.18 -31.19
C GLY A 650 2.04 -6.12 -32.38
N SER A 651 2.90 -6.11 -33.39
CA SER A 651 2.76 -6.98 -34.57
C SER A 651 3.09 -8.44 -34.24
N GLY A 652 4.05 -8.69 -33.34
CA GLY A 652 4.36 -10.02 -32.83
C GLY A 652 3.18 -10.63 -32.08
N LEU A 653 2.61 -9.90 -31.11
CA LEU A 653 1.41 -10.36 -30.39
C LEU A 653 0.22 -10.56 -31.34
N PHE A 654 -0.01 -9.63 -32.27
CA PHE A 654 -1.07 -9.76 -33.27
C PHE A 654 -0.90 -11.00 -34.15
N LEU A 655 0.33 -11.35 -34.53
CA LEU A 655 0.62 -12.52 -35.34
C LEU A 655 0.44 -13.83 -34.54
N SER A 656 0.93 -13.91 -33.30
CA SER A 656 0.72 -15.09 -32.43
C SER A 656 -0.76 -15.29 -32.09
N ALA A 657 -1.47 -14.22 -31.71
CA ALA A 657 -2.91 -14.28 -31.45
C ALA A 657 -3.71 -14.62 -32.72
N GLY A 658 -3.32 -14.06 -33.86
CA GLY A 658 -3.89 -14.37 -35.18
C GLY A 658 -3.73 -15.84 -35.54
N ALA A 659 -2.51 -16.39 -35.42
CA ALA A 659 -2.22 -17.80 -35.65
C ALA A 659 -3.04 -18.72 -34.74
N GLY A 660 -3.30 -18.32 -33.49
CA GLY A 660 -4.17 -19.08 -32.57
C GLY A 660 -5.67 -19.02 -32.87
N VAL A 661 -6.17 -17.95 -33.49
CA VAL A 661 -7.61 -17.75 -33.76
C VAL A 661 -8.00 -18.18 -35.18
N VAL A 662 -7.12 -18.04 -36.16
CA VAL A 662 -7.38 -18.39 -37.57
C VAL A 662 -7.94 -19.81 -37.77
N PRO A 663 -7.45 -20.88 -37.09
CA PRO A 663 -7.99 -22.23 -37.25
C PRO A 663 -9.50 -22.34 -36.98
N MET A 664 -10.04 -21.53 -36.05
CA MET A 664 -11.48 -21.50 -35.75
C MET A 664 -12.33 -21.06 -36.95
N LEU A 665 -11.80 -20.19 -37.80
CA LEU A 665 -12.50 -19.69 -39.00
C LEU A 665 -12.67 -20.79 -40.06
N PHE A 666 -11.88 -21.87 -39.95
CA PHE A 666 -11.94 -23.06 -40.81
C PHE A 666 -12.55 -24.28 -40.09
N GLY A 667 -13.14 -24.09 -38.91
CA GLY A 667 -13.80 -25.14 -38.13
C GLY A 667 -12.89 -25.94 -37.18
N GLY A 668 -11.62 -25.55 -37.04
CA GLY A 668 -10.70 -26.09 -36.04
C GLY A 668 -10.89 -25.51 -34.63
N THR A 669 -10.06 -25.95 -33.69
CA THR A 669 -10.02 -25.42 -32.31
C THR A 669 -8.99 -24.29 -32.14
N VAL A 670 -9.05 -23.56 -31.02
CA VAL A 670 -8.09 -22.50 -30.71
C VAL A 670 -6.68 -23.08 -30.60
N LEU A 671 -5.69 -22.44 -31.24
CA LEU A 671 -4.28 -22.85 -31.28
C LEU A 671 -4.04 -24.24 -31.90
N GLN A 672 -4.98 -24.73 -32.72
CA GLN A 672 -4.77 -25.95 -33.52
C GLN A 672 -3.86 -25.68 -34.72
N SER A 673 -2.79 -26.45 -34.85
CA SER A 673 -1.90 -26.40 -36.01
C SER A 673 -2.35 -27.29 -37.17
N ALA A 674 -1.89 -26.95 -38.37
CA ALA A 674 -2.10 -27.70 -39.60
C ALA A 674 -0.79 -27.85 -40.38
N VAL A 675 -0.71 -28.90 -41.18
CA VAL A 675 0.40 -29.15 -42.11
C VAL A 675 -0.04 -28.78 -43.53
N LEU A 676 0.86 -28.15 -44.27
CA LEU A 676 0.80 -27.94 -45.71
C LEU A 676 1.98 -28.69 -46.33
N GLU A 677 1.69 -29.81 -46.98
CA GLU A 677 2.68 -30.60 -47.72
C GLU A 677 2.74 -30.08 -49.16
N LEU A 678 3.93 -29.63 -49.58
CA LEU A 678 4.15 -29.02 -50.89
C LEU A 678 5.24 -29.78 -51.65
N ASP A 679 4.94 -30.23 -52.87
CA ASP A 679 5.96 -30.76 -53.78
C ASP A 679 6.87 -29.61 -54.25
N GLY A 680 8.10 -29.57 -53.72
CA GLY A 680 9.14 -28.61 -54.07
C GLY A 680 9.94 -28.98 -55.32
N GLY A 681 9.53 -30.02 -56.07
CA GLY A 681 10.22 -30.53 -57.25
C GLY A 681 11.65 -30.96 -56.94
N PRO A 682 12.70 -30.29 -57.47
CA PRO A 682 14.09 -30.64 -57.17
C PRO A 682 14.50 -30.45 -55.70
N LEU A 683 13.66 -29.84 -54.87
CA LEU A 683 13.85 -29.70 -53.42
C LEU A 683 13.18 -30.83 -52.60
N GLY A 684 12.38 -31.70 -53.22
CA GLY A 684 11.61 -32.75 -52.55
C GLY A 684 10.33 -32.24 -51.86
N GLU A 685 9.72 -33.09 -51.04
CA GLU A 685 8.52 -32.77 -50.27
C GLU A 685 8.84 -31.78 -49.13
N ILE A 686 8.22 -30.61 -49.17
CA ILE A 686 8.37 -29.55 -48.16
C ILE A 686 7.17 -29.62 -47.21
N LYS A 687 7.38 -30.20 -46.02
CA LYS A 687 6.42 -30.19 -44.91
C LYS A 687 6.46 -28.83 -44.21
N PHE A 688 5.47 -27.97 -44.45
CA PHE A 688 5.31 -26.69 -43.77
C PHE A 688 4.24 -26.80 -42.67
N VAL A 689 4.49 -26.25 -41.47
CA VAL A 689 3.56 -26.32 -40.34
C VAL A 689 3.18 -24.90 -39.89
N THR A 690 1.90 -24.66 -39.60
CA THR A 690 1.38 -23.31 -39.29
C THR A 690 1.94 -22.71 -38.00
N THR A 691 2.49 -23.53 -37.10
CA THR A 691 3.25 -23.15 -35.89
C THR A 691 4.28 -22.05 -36.14
N VAL A 692 4.92 -22.08 -37.31
CA VAL A 692 5.96 -21.12 -37.70
C VAL A 692 5.45 -19.67 -37.65
N PHE A 693 4.16 -19.40 -37.90
CA PHE A 693 3.59 -18.06 -37.74
C PHE A 693 3.47 -17.63 -36.27
N PHE A 694 3.13 -18.56 -35.37
CA PHE A 694 3.12 -18.30 -33.93
C PHE A 694 4.53 -18.02 -33.41
N ASP A 695 5.51 -18.83 -33.84
CA ASP A 695 6.94 -18.69 -33.53
C ASP A 695 7.53 -17.36 -34.08
N ILE A 696 7.17 -16.93 -35.29
CA ILE A 696 7.54 -15.60 -35.82
C ILE A 696 6.93 -14.48 -34.94
N GLY A 697 5.71 -14.66 -34.42
CA GLY A 697 5.10 -13.70 -33.51
C GLY A 697 5.86 -13.57 -32.18
N VAL A 698 6.23 -14.70 -31.57
CA VAL A 698 7.09 -14.76 -30.37
C VAL A 698 8.44 -14.09 -30.63
N TYR A 699 9.08 -14.41 -31.75
CA TYR A 699 10.36 -13.84 -32.20
C TYR A 699 10.32 -12.31 -32.31
N LEU A 700 9.26 -11.76 -32.89
CA LEU A 700 9.05 -10.31 -32.99
C LEU A 700 8.81 -9.65 -31.62
N VAL A 701 8.06 -10.30 -30.71
CA VAL A 701 7.89 -9.80 -29.33
C VAL A 701 9.22 -9.76 -28.58
N VAL A 702 10.03 -10.81 -28.66
CA VAL A 702 11.32 -10.89 -27.94
C VAL A 702 12.33 -9.85 -28.45
N ILE A 703 12.43 -9.67 -29.78
CA ILE A 703 13.27 -8.61 -30.36
C ILE A 703 12.75 -7.23 -29.96
N GLY A 704 11.43 -7.03 -29.99
CA GLY A 704 10.77 -5.81 -29.54
C GLY A 704 11.10 -5.46 -28.08
N LEU A 705 11.02 -6.44 -27.18
CA LEU A 705 11.40 -6.29 -25.77
C LEU A 705 12.86 -5.86 -25.60
N VAL A 706 13.81 -6.58 -26.22
CA VAL A 706 15.24 -6.23 -26.07
C VAL A 706 15.56 -4.87 -26.66
N LEU A 707 14.95 -4.51 -27.80
CA LEU A 707 15.09 -3.20 -28.43
C LEU A 707 14.49 -2.07 -27.57
N ASP A 708 13.35 -2.30 -26.92
CA ASP A 708 12.73 -1.32 -26.02
C ASP A 708 13.57 -1.11 -24.75
N VAL A 709 14.04 -2.18 -24.12
CA VAL A 709 14.89 -2.12 -22.92
C VAL A 709 16.23 -1.43 -23.22
N LEU A 710 16.87 -1.74 -24.35
CA LEU A 710 18.09 -1.04 -24.77
C LEU A 710 17.86 0.45 -25.04
N ARG A 711 16.71 0.83 -25.63
CA ARG A 711 16.39 2.23 -25.92
C ARG A 711 16.02 3.00 -24.66
N THR A 712 15.09 2.50 -23.86
CA THR A 712 14.61 3.16 -22.63
C THR A 712 15.73 3.38 -21.61
N LEU A 713 16.59 2.38 -21.39
CA LEU A 713 17.70 2.48 -20.45
C LEU A 713 18.93 3.16 -21.09
N GLY A 714 19.35 2.71 -22.28
CA GLY A 714 20.58 3.17 -22.92
C GLY A 714 20.53 4.63 -23.36
N SER A 715 19.45 5.07 -24.02
CA SER A 715 19.36 6.45 -24.51
C SER A 715 19.36 7.47 -23.37
N GLU A 716 18.74 7.16 -22.23
CA GLU A 716 18.72 8.04 -21.06
C GLU A 716 20.06 8.07 -20.33
N ILE A 717 20.78 6.94 -20.26
CA ILE A 717 22.16 6.89 -19.73
C ILE A 717 23.08 7.79 -20.56
N ASP A 718 22.97 7.70 -21.89
CA ASP A 718 23.75 8.49 -22.84
C ASP A 718 23.37 9.99 -22.75
N ARG A 719 22.07 10.30 -22.72
CA ARG A 719 21.53 11.69 -22.67
C ARG A 719 21.90 12.42 -21.38
N GLN A 720 21.85 11.73 -20.24
CA GLN A 720 22.34 12.27 -18.98
C GLN A 720 23.87 12.44 -18.99
N GLY A 721 24.61 11.56 -19.66
CA GLY A 721 26.07 11.64 -19.75
C GLY A 721 26.58 12.80 -20.61
N GLU A 722 25.78 13.23 -21.59
CA GLU A 722 25.98 14.46 -22.36
C GLU A 722 25.61 15.70 -21.52
N ALA A 723 24.49 15.66 -20.79
CA ALA A 723 24.02 16.76 -19.95
C ALA A 723 24.91 17.03 -18.71
N GLU A 724 25.58 16.00 -18.17
CA GLU A 724 26.51 16.13 -17.05
C GLU A 724 27.87 16.73 -17.42
N GLY A 725 28.13 16.98 -18.72
CA GLY A 725 29.17 17.90 -19.19
C GLY A 725 30.56 17.66 -18.60
N TYR A 726 31.01 16.40 -18.56
CA TYR A 726 32.23 16.01 -17.83
C TYR A 726 33.49 16.59 -18.49
N VAL A 727 33.85 17.82 -18.12
CA VAL A 727 35.16 18.42 -18.37
C VAL A 727 36.19 17.48 -17.78
N ALA A 728 36.95 16.80 -18.65
CA ALA A 728 38.14 16.09 -18.21
C ALA A 728 39.09 17.12 -17.60
N ARG A 729 39.41 16.99 -16.31
CA ARG A 729 40.63 17.60 -15.79
C ARG A 729 41.78 17.03 -16.62
N GLU A 730 42.57 17.92 -17.21
CA GLU A 730 43.88 17.55 -17.70
C GLU A 730 44.68 17.03 -16.51
N ILE A 731 44.92 15.72 -16.50
CA ILE A 731 45.97 15.14 -15.68
C ILE A 731 47.25 15.44 -16.46
N SER A 732 47.90 16.56 -16.11
CA SER A 732 49.25 16.86 -16.57
C SER A 732 50.18 15.77 -16.05
N HIS A 733 50.59 14.86 -16.94
CA HIS A 733 51.79 14.07 -16.70
C HIS A 733 53.01 14.97 -16.94
N ASP A 734 53.53 15.53 -15.86
CA ASP A 734 54.98 15.65 -15.70
C ASP A 734 55.35 15.66 -14.21
N ASP A 735 56.47 14.98 -13.91
CA ASP A 735 57.10 14.76 -12.60
C ASP A 735 56.26 14.17 -11.44
N SER A 736 56.98 13.61 -10.46
CA SER A 736 56.47 12.64 -9.51
C SER A 736 57.23 12.62 -8.18
N ASP A 737 56.50 12.56 -7.06
CA ASP A 737 56.96 11.88 -5.83
C ASP A 737 55.75 11.29 -5.08
N PRO A 738 55.75 10.03 -4.58
CA PRO A 738 54.53 9.41 -4.01
C PRO A 738 54.28 9.69 -2.52
N ASP A 739 55.25 10.22 -1.78
CA ASP A 739 55.34 10.02 -0.32
C ASP A 739 54.84 11.20 0.56
N GLU A 740 54.37 12.32 0.01
CA GLU A 740 53.91 13.49 0.83
C GLU A 740 52.41 13.48 1.24
N ASP A 741 51.53 12.73 0.56
CA ASP A 741 50.06 12.88 0.73
C ASP A 741 49.48 12.14 1.97
N ASP A 742 50.15 11.11 2.50
CA ASP A 742 49.62 10.29 3.61
C ASP A 742 49.74 11.01 4.99
N ASP A 743 50.81 11.77 5.23
CA ASP A 743 51.00 12.52 6.50
C ASP A 743 49.99 13.68 6.64
N ALA A 744 49.55 14.26 5.52
CA ALA A 744 48.58 15.35 5.50
C ALA A 744 47.20 14.94 6.06
N MET A 745 46.80 13.67 5.91
CA MET A 745 45.55 13.17 6.48
C MET A 745 45.66 12.82 7.98
N VAL A 746 46.82 12.35 8.45
CA VAL A 746 47.03 11.97 9.85
C VAL A 746 47.18 13.19 10.77
N ALA A 747 47.74 14.29 10.26
CA ALA A 747 47.81 15.56 10.99
C ALA A 747 46.43 16.18 11.28
N ALA A 748 45.42 15.92 10.43
CA ALA A 748 44.10 16.55 10.51
C ALA A 748 43.20 16.00 11.63
N GLU A 749 43.29 14.71 11.98
CA GLU A 749 42.43 14.11 13.03
C GLU A 749 42.91 14.38 14.47
N ASN A 750 44.18 14.72 14.69
CA ASN A 750 44.74 14.92 16.03
C ASN A 750 44.66 16.38 16.55
N GLY A 751 44.13 17.32 15.75
CA GLY A 751 44.21 18.76 16.04
C GLY A 751 43.11 19.37 16.93
N SER A 752 42.11 18.61 17.40
CA SER A 752 40.84 19.20 17.89
C SER A 752 40.26 18.58 19.19
N THR A 753 41.06 18.46 20.25
CA THR A 753 40.56 18.09 21.61
C THR A 753 41.36 18.71 22.78
N ALA A 754 41.82 19.96 22.66
CA ALA A 754 42.50 20.67 23.75
C ALA A 754 42.12 22.17 23.85
N GLY A 755 41.21 22.52 24.77
CA GLY A 755 40.87 23.93 25.04
C GLY A 755 39.50 24.15 25.68
N GLY A 756 39.38 23.98 27.01
CA GLY A 756 38.12 24.25 27.72
C GLY A 756 38.15 23.88 29.21
N ALA A 757 38.79 24.70 30.04
CA ALA A 757 38.91 24.43 31.49
C ALA A 757 39.06 25.71 32.35
N ARG A 758 38.12 26.65 32.27
CA ARG A 758 37.66 27.53 33.38
C ARG A 758 36.47 28.38 32.96
#